data_AF-A0A1R3G198-F1
#
_entry.id   AF-A0A1R3G198-F1
#
_cell.length_a   1.000
_cell.length_b   1.000
_cell.length_c   1.000
_cell.angle_alpha   90.00
_cell.angle_beta   90.00
_cell.angle_gamma   90.00
#
_symmetry.space_group_name_H-M   'P 1'
#
loop_
_entity.id
_entity.type
_entity.pdbx_description
1 polymer ?
#
loop_
_entity_poly.entity_id
_entity_poly.type
_entity_poly.pdbx_seq_one_letter_code
_entity_poly.pdbx_strand_id
1 'polypeptide(L)'
;MATHNLAVILKNQLNDDEFLLLKQTPPPKFDEDEYDSYVDSDLWDLPSTLINLQDNESQSGVFIKGAESLYRKTDFTKFDVELGLARALEQVGIKGSDVGEWSLFKYVEEAEFGPGNPVNTVFLMGKLLGGNQSSQGVCKWMSTESCLNWLLEVKPCNDRLGPFVVVGLINDSLPSAARKLPPTLQLQEYPRGVILVPMRSRTVKPFHTTNLVIFAPENVSDTSGICGFVAHGDALIVDPGCRREYHEELKEIVTCLPKKLIVFVTHHHPDHVEGLSIIQKCNPNATLLAHEHTMRRIGKGDWSLGYTSVSGDEDIWVGGKRLTVIFAPGHTDGHLALLDVSTNSLIVGDHCVGHGSAALDVTSGGNMTDYFRTTYKFMELSPHALIPMHGRVNLWPKNMLCGYLKNRRSREATILNTIENGAETLFDIVSKVYSGVDQKFWISAASNVRLHVDHLAQQKKLPKEFSVQKFHKTWVPFFLRWGCAYVSSRFPFKCLKLNISRFLVAGTVAGIAVYLLNLSPPPPPWSHYYSYVLCNFAFSSSSSSTSLHPTFNSSQLNSHWTAPDLEDAWHSMTDEELMRRASMVPNIVEYPYTRKTKVKVAFMFLSRGRLPLAPLWEKFFQGHKGLYSIYIHTSPQFIDEAPVNSVFHKRRIPSKPVEWGMATMIDAERRLLANALLDFSNERFVLLSETCIPLFNFTTIYNYLVNSNQSYIGSFDDPRFTGRGR
;
A
#
# COMPACT_ATOMS: atom_id res chain seq x y z
N MET A 1 -26.24 -21.31 8.83
CA MET A 1 -25.71 -22.67 8.61
C MET A 1 -24.30 -22.54 8.07
N ALA A 2 -23.35 -23.35 8.54
CA ALA A 2 -21.99 -23.33 8.02
C ALA A 2 -21.93 -23.93 6.62
N THR A 3 -21.06 -23.38 5.78
CA THR A 3 -20.71 -23.92 4.47
C THR A 3 -19.66 -25.02 4.66
N HIS A 4 -19.78 -26.14 3.95
CA HIS A 4 -18.86 -27.27 4.09
C HIS A 4 -18.14 -27.56 2.77
N ASN A 5 -16.83 -27.57 2.81
CA ASN A 5 -15.95 -27.98 1.72
C ASN A 5 -15.46 -29.41 1.94
N LEU A 6 -15.31 -30.13 0.85
CA LEU A 6 -14.57 -31.39 0.77
C LEU A 6 -13.33 -31.15 -0.09
N ALA A 7 -12.15 -31.33 0.49
CA ALA A 7 -10.86 -31.31 -0.22
C ALA A 7 -10.28 -32.72 -0.26
N VAL A 8 -9.71 -33.09 -1.40
CA VAL A 8 -9.27 -34.46 -1.66
C VAL A 8 -7.75 -34.51 -1.82
N ILE A 9 -7.10 -35.40 -1.07
CA ILE A 9 -5.67 -35.70 -1.16
C ILE A 9 -5.52 -37.03 -1.90
N LEU A 10 -5.16 -36.96 -3.17
CA LEU A 10 -4.90 -38.14 -4.00
C LEU A 10 -3.43 -38.48 -3.97
N LYS A 11 -3.08 -39.64 -3.40
CA LYS A 11 -1.70 -40.15 -3.33
C LYS A 11 -1.32 -40.93 -4.57
N ASN A 12 -0.09 -40.70 -5.04
CA ASN A 12 0.47 -41.44 -6.18
C ASN A 12 0.77 -42.89 -5.75
N GLN A 13 0.43 -43.86 -6.59
CA GLN A 13 0.72 -45.27 -6.34
C GLN A 13 2.23 -45.58 -6.39
N LEU A 14 2.95 -44.87 -7.27
CA LEU A 14 4.38 -45.10 -7.53
C LEU A 14 5.29 -44.30 -6.60
N ASN A 15 4.75 -43.26 -5.94
CA ASN A 15 5.49 -42.40 -5.02
C ASN A 15 4.58 -41.89 -3.89
N ASP A 16 4.63 -42.54 -2.73
CA ASP A 16 3.74 -42.20 -1.60
C ASP A 16 3.98 -40.78 -1.03
N ASP A 17 5.10 -40.13 -1.38
CA ASP A 17 5.40 -38.75 -0.98
C ASP A 17 4.68 -37.71 -1.85
N GLU A 18 4.17 -38.10 -3.01
CA GLU A 18 3.48 -37.22 -3.94
C GLU A 18 1.97 -37.21 -3.76
N PHE A 19 1.38 -36.05 -4.00
CA PHE A 19 -0.06 -35.83 -4.09
C PHE A 19 -0.42 -34.97 -5.29
N LEU A 20 -1.65 -35.14 -5.79
CA LEU A 20 -2.12 -34.45 -6.98
C LEU A 20 -2.64 -33.05 -6.63
N LEU A 21 -2.12 -32.04 -7.32
CA LEU A 21 -2.64 -30.67 -7.34
C LEU A 21 -3.41 -30.40 -8.63
N LEU A 22 -4.44 -29.56 -8.50
CA LEU A 22 -5.28 -29.06 -9.57
C LEU A 22 -5.02 -27.56 -9.77
N LYS A 23 -4.79 -27.16 -11.01
CA LYS A 23 -4.77 -25.75 -11.41
C LYS A 23 -6.17 -25.15 -11.27
N GLN A 24 -6.30 -24.13 -10.43
CA GLN A 24 -7.55 -23.47 -10.13
C GLN A 24 -7.97 -22.54 -11.28
N THR A 25 -9.27 -22.51 -11.56
CA THR A 25 -9.84 -21.62 -12.57
C THR A 25 -9.83 -20.18 -12.06
N PRO A 26 -9.22 -19.23 -12.80
CA PRO A 26 -9.27 -17.82 -12.43
C PRO A 26 -10.70 -17.27 -12.52
N PRO A 27 -11.02 -16.16 -11.82
CA PRO A 27 -12.29 -15.48 -11.96
C PRO A 27 -12.56 -15.04 -13.41
N PRO A 28 -13.83 -14.81 -13.79
CA PRO A 28 -14.19 -14.31 -15.10
C PRO A 28 -13.46 -13.00 -15.44
N LYS A 29 -13.14 -12.85 -16.73
CA LYS A 29 -12.58 -11.61 -17.29
C LYS A 29 -13.58 -10.46 -17.22
N PHE A 30 -13.07 -9.24 -17.33
CA PHE A 30 -13.88 -8.03 -17.30
C PHE A 30 -14.38 -7.59 -18.67
N ASP A 31 -13.88 -8.22 -19.75
CA ASP A 31 -14.12 -7.85 -21.16
C ASP A 31 -13.65 -6.42 -21.47
N GLU A 32 -12.55 -6.01 -20.84
CA GLU A 32 -11.92 -4.70 -20.97
C GLU A 32 -10.40 -4.88 -21.02
N ASP A 33 -9.78 -4.57 -22.17
CA ASP A 33 -8.35 -4.83 -22.44
C ASP A 33 -7.42 -4.27 -21.36
N GLU A 34 -7.73 -3.09 -20.80
CA GLU A 34 -6.95 -2.49 -19.72
C GLU A 34 -6.87 -3.41 -18.51
N TYR A 35 -8.00 -3.96 -18.05
CA TYR A 35 -8.06 -4.80 -16.86
C TYR A 35 -7.64 -6.24 -17.14
N ASP A 36 -8.03 -6.77 -18.31
CA ASP A 36 -7.72 -8.15 -18.69
C ASP A 36 -6.23 -8.33 -19.03
N SER A 37 -5.46 -7.24 -19.19
CA SER A 37 -4.00 -7.26 -19.26
C SER A 37 -3.33 -7.60 -17.91
N TYR A 38 -4.01 -7.38 -16.79
CA TYR A 38 -3.49 -7.69 -15.46
C TYR A 38 -3.83 -9.13 -15.06
N VAL A 39 -2.96 -10.06 -15.43
CA VAL A 39 -3.15 -11.49 -15.19
C VAL A 39 -2.48 -11.93 -13.89
N ASP A 40 -3.27 -12.56 -13.01
CA ASP A 40 -2.77 -13.25 -11.82
C ASP A 40 -2.04 -14.54 -12.19
N SER A 41 -0.97 -14.90 -11.47
CA SER A 41 -0.26 -16.16 -11.69
C SER A 41 -1.16 -17.36 -11.43
N ASP A 42 -0.82 -18.50 -12.04
CA ASP A 42 -1.52 -19.75 -11.83
C ASP A 42 -1.56 -20.13 -10.34
N LEU A 43 -2.73 -20.55 -9.88
CA LEU A 43 -2.96 -21.03 -8.52
C LEU A 43 -3.16 -22.55 -8.57
N TRP A 44 -2.41 -23.28 -7.77
CA TRP A 44 -2.47 -24.74 -7.66
C TRP A 44 -2.93 -25.12 -6.25
N ASP A 45 -3.98 -25.92 -6.14
CA ASP A 45 -4.52 -26.34 -4.85
C ASP A 45 -5.05 -27.78 -4.92
N LEU A 46 -5.50 -28.33 -3.79
CA LEU A 46 -6.15 -29.63 -3.76
C LEU A 46 -7.50 -29.58 -4.52
N PRO A 47 -7.85 -30.65 -5.26
CA PRO A 47 -9.20 -30.81 -5.81
C PRO A 47 -10.23 -30.69 -4.70
N SER A 48 -11.25 -29.86 -4.90
CA SER A 48 -12.20 -29.55 -3.84
C SER A 48 -13.58 -29.15 -4.36
N THR A 49 -14.61 -29.38 -3.55
CA THR A 49 -15.99 -29.01 -3.86
C THR A 49 -16.76 -28.67 -2.60
N LEU A 50 -17.84 -27.90 -2.76
CA LEU A 50 -18.87 -27.78 -1.73
C LEU A 50 -19.65 -29.08 -1.58
N ILE A 51 -19.96 -29.43 -0.34
CA ILE A 51 -20.85 -30.53 0.03
C ILE A 51 -22.08 -29.98 0.76
N ASN A 52 -23.24 -30.51 0.40
CA ASN A 52 -24.52 -30.14 1.01
C ASN A 52 -24.92 -31.17 2.07
N LEU A 53 -25.79 -30.75 2.97
CA LEU A 53 -26.49 -31.66 3.86
C LEU A 53 -27.47 -32.51 3.03
N GLN A 54 -27.56 -33.80 3.34
CA GLN A 54 -28.56 -34.71 2.77
C GLN A 54 -29.94 -34.41 3.38
N ASP A 55 -30.96 -34.41 2.53
CA ASP A 55 -32.35 -34.18 2.95
C ASP A 55 -33.04 -35.45 3.50
N ASN A 56 -32.42 -36.64 3.41
CA ASN A 56 -32.99 -37.93 3.85
C ASN A 56 -31.93 -38.87 4.46
N GLU A 57 -32.36 -39.80 5.32
CA GLU A 57 -31.57 -40.85 6.01
C GLU A 57 -30.94 -41.90 5.07
N SER A 58 -30.31 -41.49 3.97
CA SER A 58 -29.60 -42.37 3.05
C SER A 58 -28.14 -42.44 3.45
N GLN A 59 -27.77 -43.44 4.25
CA GLN A 59 -26.37 -43.68 4.62
C GLN A 59 -25.50 -43.69 3.36
N SER A 60 -24.49 -42.81 3.30
CA SER A 60 -23.56 -42.75 2.16
C SER A 60 -22.91 -44.12 1.96
N GLY A 61 -22.90 -44.65 0.74
CA GLY A 61 -22.35 -45.98 0.43
C GLY A 61 -20.83 -46.06 0.52
N VAL A 62 -20.14 -44.94 0.70
CA VAL A 62 -18.68 -44.86 0.76
C VAL A 62 -18.20 -45.07 2.20
N PHE A 63 -17.47 -46.15 2.43
CA PHE A 63 -16.80 -46.39 3.72
C PHE A 63 -15.59 -45.46 3.86
N ILE A 64 -15.60 -44.62 4.90
CA ILE A 64 -14.50 -43.69 5.21
C ILE A 64 -13.87 -44.12 6.52
N LYS A 65 -12.64 -44.63 6.43
CA LYS A 65 -11.87 -45.04 7.59
C LYS A 65 -11.59 -43.82 8.48
N GLY A 66 -11.93 -43.93 9.78
CA GLY A 66 -11.69 -42.87 10.77
C GLY A 66 -12.79 -41.80 10.89
N ALA A 67 -13.89 -41.90 10.12
CA ALA A 67 -15.04 -41.01 10.22
C ALA A 67 -15.68 -41.00 11.63
N GLU A 68 -15.47 -42.05 12.42
CA GLU A 68 -15.94 -42.18 13.80
C GLU A 68 -15.44 -41.07 14.73
N SER A 69 -14.26 -40.54 14.46
CA SER A 69 -13.64 -39.45 15.24
C SER A 69 -14.36 -38.10 15.06
N LEU A 70 -15.10 -37.93 13.96
CA LEU A 70 -15.82 -36.70 13.62
C LEU A 70 -17.18 -36.57 14.32
N TYR A 71 -17.80 -37.68 14.73
CA TYR A 71 -19.14 -37.67 15.34
C TYR A 71 -19.27 -36.73 16.56
N ARG A 72 -18.16 -36.39 17.22
CA ARG A 72 -18.14 -35.43 18.34
C ARG A 72 -18.25 -33.96 17.92
N LYS A 73 -17.86 -33.60 16.69
CA LYS A 73 -17.86 -32.22 16.17
C LYS A 73 -18.93 -31.97 15.12
N THR A 74 -19.11 -32.90 14.19
CA THR A 74 -20.14 -32.82 13.14
C THR A 74 -20.48 -34.22 12.67
N ASP A 75 -21.78 -34.54 12.58
CA ASP A 75 -22.23 -35.83 12.06
C ASP A 75 -22.03 -35.90 10.54
N PHE A 76 -20.95 -36.59 10.13
CA PHE A 76 -20.54 -36.66 8.74
C PHE A 76 -21.49 -37.50 7.87
N THR A 77 -22.33 -38.34 8.50
CA THR A 77 -23.37 -39.12 7.79
C THR A 77 -24.46 -38.24 7.21
N LYS A 78 -24.55 -36.98 7.63
CA LYS A 78 -25.50 -35.99 7.12
C LYS A 78 -25.05 -35.32 5.83
N PHE A 79 -23.88 -35.61 5.30
CA PHE A 79 -23.37 -34.99 4.06
C PHE A 79 -23.38 -35.98 2.90
N ASP A 80 -23.62 -35.46 1.69
CA ASP A 80 -23.49 -36.25 0.47
C ASP A 80 -22.02 -36.33 0.02
N VAL A 81 -21.26 -37.14 0.75
CA VAL A 81 -19.81 -37.28 0.55
C VAL A 81 -19.50 -38.01 -0.75
N GLU A 82 -20.36 -38.95 -1.16
CA GLU A 82 -20.20 -39.70 -2.40
C GLU A 82 -20.29 -38.76 -3.61
N LEU A 83 -21.31 -37.91 -3.67
CA LEU A 83 -21.42 -36.88 -4.69
C LEU A 83 -20.27 -35.88 -4.62
N GLY A 84 -19.83 -35.51 -3.41
CA GLY A 84 -18.68 -34.64 -3.19
C GLY A 84 -17.39 -35.23 -3.79
N LEU A 85 -17.09 -36.49 -3.48
CA LEU A 85 -15.93 -37.21 -4.02
C LEU A 85 -16.02 -37.31 -5.54
N ALA A 86 -17.18 -37.68 -6.09
CA ALA A 86 -17.38 -37.76 -7.54
C ALA A 86 -17.06 -36.42 -8.23
N ARG A 87 -17.57 -35.30 -7.71
CA ARG A 87 -17.31 -33.95 -8.24
C ARG A 87 -15.85 -33.54 -8.14
N ALA A 88 -15.19 -33.85 -7.02
CA ALA A 88 -13.77 -33.52 -6.85
C ALA A 88 -12.87 -34.35 -7.79
N LEU A 89 -13.20 -35.63 -8.01
CA LEU A 89 -12.47 -36.51 -8.92
C LEU A 89 -12.68 -36.14 -10.40
N GLU A 90 -13.89 -35.68 -10.76
CA GLU A 90 -14.21 -35.21 -12.12
C GLU A 90 -13.29 -34.06 -12.55
N GLN A 91 -12.95 -33.15 -11.62
CA GLN A 91 -12.04 -32.02 -11.89
C GLN A 91 -10.64 -32.45 -12.37
N VAL A 92 -10.21 -33.64 -11.96
CA VAL A 92 -8.90 -34.21 -12.28
C VAL A 92 -8.98 -35.36 -13.28
N GLY A 93 -10.18 -35.65 -13.82
CA GLY A 93 -10.41 -36.71 -14.81
C GLY A 93 -10.25 -38.13 -14.27
N ILE A 94 -10.43 -38.34 -12.96
CA ILE A 94 -10.29 -39.64 -12.30
C ILE A 94 -11.68 -40.20 -12.00
N LYS A 95 -11.88 -41.52 -12.15
CA LYS A 95 -13.13 -42.16 -11.75
C LYS A 95 -13.03 -42.64 -10.30
N GLY A 96 -14.17 -42.71 -9.60
CA GLY A 96 -14.21 -43.22 -8.23
C GLY A 96 -13.66 -44.64 -8.07
N SER A 97 -13.80 -45.49 -9.10
CA SER A 97 -13.24 -46.86 -9.13
C SER A 97 -11.71 -46.92 -9.16
N ASP A 98 -11.05 -45.82 -9.52
CA ASP A 98 -9.60 -45.77 -9.71
C ASP A 98 -8.86 -45.38 -8.42
N VAL A 99 -9.61 -45.10 -7.35
CA VAL A 99 -9.10 -44.76 -6.03
C VAL A 99 -9.44 -45.90 -5.06
N GLY A 100 -8.47 -46.28 -4.24
CA GLY A 100 -8.64 -47.29 -3.19
C GLY A 100 -9.49 -46.78 -2.03
N GLU A 101 -9.27 -47.37 -0.85
CA GLU A 101 -10.02 -46.98 0.35
C GLU A 101 -9.82 -45.51 0.71
N TRP A 102 -10.93 -44.86 1.10
CA TRP A 102 -10.92 -43.49 1.59
C TRP A 102 -10.69 -43.45 3.10
N SER A 103 -9.88 -42.50 3.53
CA SER A 103 -9.64 -42.23 4.95
C SER A 103 -9.85 -40.76 5.26
N LEU A 104 -10.38 -40.48 6.45
CA LEU A 104 -10.43 -39.13 6.98
C LEU A 104 -9.01 -38.70 7.33
N PHE A 105 -8.57 -37.59 6.75
CA PHE A 105 -7.26 -37.03 7.04
C PHE A 105 -7.34 -35.92 8.10
N LYS A 106 -8.20 -34.92 7.89
CA LYS A 106 -8.30 -33.74 8.77
C LYS A 106 -9.67 -33.07 8.66
N TYR A 107 -10.06 -32.37 9.71
CA TYR A 107 -11.20 -31.45 9.72
C TYR A 107 -10.76 -30.09 10.23
N VAL A 108 -11.04 -29.04 9.48
CA VAL A 108 -10.62 -27.67 9.80
C VAL A 108 -11.83 -26.75 9.81
N GLU A 109 -12.05 -26.10 10.94
CA GLU A 109 -12.99 -24.98 11.08
C GLU A 109 -12.24 -23.71 10.67
N GLU A 110 -12.77 -22.97 9.69
CA GLU A 110 -12.19 -21.70 9.29
C GLU A 110 -12.55 -20.62 10.31
N ALA A 111 -11.62 -19.71 10.57
CA ALA A 111 -11.87 -18.55 11.42
C ALA A 111 -12.95 -17.62 10.82
N GLU A 112 -13.67 -16.89 11.69
CA GLU A 112 -14.83 -16.08 11.30
C GLU A 112 -14.44 -14.72 10.69
N PHE A 113 -13.95 -14.76 9.44
CA PHE A 113 -13.57 -13.55 8.70
C PHE A 113 -14.76 -12.67 8.27
N GLY A 114 -15.97 -13.26 8.17
CA GLY A 114 -17.21 -12.57 7.78
C GLY A 114 -17.17 -11.96 6.35
N PRO A 115 -18.30 -11.40 5.87
CA PRO A 115 -19.65 -11.51 6.42
C PRO A 115 -20.38 -12.81 6.05
N GLY A 116 -19.74 -13.69 5.26
CA GLY A 116 -20.31 -14.98 4.85
C GLY A 116 -20.47 -15.96 6.00
N ASN A 117 -21.14 -17.09 5.73
CA ASN A 117 -21.26 -18.18 6.69
C ASN A 117 -19.86 -18.72 7.10
N PRO A 118 -19.73 -19.29 8.30
CA PRO A 118 -18.54 -20.07 8.68
C PRO A 118 -18.29 -21.16 7.64
N VAL A 119 -17.02 -21.44 7.33
CA VAL A 119 -16.64 -22.49 6.39
C VAL A 119 -15.89 -23.57 7.15
N ASN A 120 -16.29 -24.82 6.96
CA ASN A 120 -15.60 -25.97 7.49
C ASN A 120 -15.09 -26.81 6.33
N THR A 121 -13.85 -27.30 6.42
CA THR A 121 -13.24 -28.11 5.35
C THR A 121 -12.90 -29.49 5.87
N VAL A 122 -13.38 -30.51 5.18
CA VAL A 122 -13.05 -31.90 5.42
C VAL A 122 -12.02 -32.35 4.39
N PHE A 123 -10.92 -32.91 4.87
CA PHE A 123 -9.86 -33.46 4.04
C PHE A 123 -9.97 -34.98 4.03
N LEU A 124 -10.21 -35.55 2.86
CA LEU A 124 -10.20 -37.00 2.65
C LEU A 124 -8.97 -37.40 1.84
N MET A 125 -8.37 -38.53 2.21
CA MET A 125 -7.21 -39.08 1.54
C MET A 125 -7.55 -40.42 0.88
N GLY A 126 -7.13 -40.57 -0.36
CA GLY A 126 -7.27 -41.80 -1.14
C GLY A 126 -6.01 -42.09 -1.95
N LYS A 127 -5.71 -43.38 -2.19
CA LYS A 127 -4.56 -43.82 -2.98
C LYS A 127 -5.01 -44.30 -4.35
N LEU A 128 -4.39 -43.82 -5.43
CA LEU A 128 -4.72 -44.29 -6.78
C LEU A 128 -4.31 -45.75 -7.01
N LEU A 129 -5.13 -46.49 -7.74
CA LEU A 129 -4.96 -47.93 -8.01
C LEU A 129 -4.34 -48.23 -9.39
N GLY A 130 -4.26 -47.25 -10.31
CA GLY A 130 -3.76 -47.43 -11.67
C GLY A 130 -2.97 -46.24 -12.23
N GLY A 131 -2.25 -46.46 -13.34
CA GLY A 131 -1.30 -45.51 -13.94
C GLY A 131 -1.93 -44.28 -14.60
N ASN A 132 -1.45 -43.11 -14.17
CA ASN A 132 -1.72 -41.74 -14.63
C ASN A 132 -2.26 -41.57 -16.08
N GLN A 133 -3.43 -40.95 -16.20
CA GLN A 133 -3.74 -40.05 -17.31
C GLN A 133 -3.99 -38.63 -16.74
N SER A 134 -2.99 -38.04 -16.08
CA SER A 134 -3.07 -36.61 -15.78
C SER A 134 -3.09 -35.87 -17.11
N SER A 135 -4.18 -35.15 -17.41
CA SER A 135 -4.27 -34.27 -18.56
C SER A 135 -3.14 -33.24 -18.49
N GLN A 136 -2.29 -33.19 -19.54
CA GLN A 136 -1.15 -32.27 -19.60
C GLN A 136 -1.63 -30.83 -19.37
N GLY A 137 -1.18 -30.22 -18.28
CA GLY A 137 -1.39 -28.80 -17.97
C GLY A 137 -2.49 -28.46 -16.96
N VAL A 138 -3.34 -29.42 -16.55
CA VAL A 138 -4.42 -29.17 -15.57
C VAL A 138 -4.08 -29.69 -14.18
N CYS A 139 -3.36 -30.80 -14.10
CA CYS A 139 -2.93 -31.41 -12.83
C CYS A 139 -1.41 -31.52 -12.74
N LYS A 140 -0.89 -31.53 -11.51
CA LYS A 140 0.54 -31.62 -11.22
C LYS A 140 0.77 -32.49 -9.97
N TRP A 141 1.67 -33.46 -10.07
CA TRP A 141 2.13 -34.23 -8.91
C TRP A 141 3.18 -33.43 -8.15
N MET A 142 2.99 -33.26 -6.84
CA MET A 142 3.92 -32.53 -5.99
C MET A 142 4.13 -33.25 -4.66
N SER A 143 5.36 -33.15 -4.15
CA SER A 143 5.70 -33.56 -2.78
C SER A 143 5.57 -32.37 -1.82
N THR A 144 5.48 -32.66 -0.52
CA THR A 144 5.48 -31.61 0.53
C THR A 144 6.71 -30.72 0.44
N GLU A 145 7.89 -31.30 0.16
CA GLU A 145 9.15 -30.56 -0.02
C GLU A 145 9.10 -29.63 -1.24
N SER A 146 8.59 -30.10 -2.37
CA SER A 146 8.42 -29.28 -3.57
C SER A 146 7.48 -28.10 -3.32
N CYS A 147 6.38 -28.34 -2.59
CA CYS A 147 5.46 -27.28 -2.18
C CYS A 147 6.11 -26.26 -1.25
N LEU A 148 6.97 -26.70 -0.32
CA LEU A 148 7.70 -25.81 0.59
C LEU A 148 8.64 -24.87 -0.16
N ASN A 149 9.36 -25.38 -1.16
CA ASN A 149 10.24 -24.56 -2.00
C ASN A 149 9.45 -23.46 -2.72
N TRP A 150 8.22 -23.75 -3.17
CA TRP A 150 7.34 -22.76 -3.79
C TRP A 150 6.81 -21.70 -2.84
N LEU A 151 6.76 -21.97 -1.53
CA LEU A 151 6.33 -21.01 -0.51
C LEU A 151 7.47 -20.15 0.03
N LEU A 152 8.72 -20.59 -0.10
CA LEU A 152 9.89 -19.92 0.48
C LEU A 152 10.70 -19.10 -0.55
N GLU A 153 10.74 -19.51 -1.81
CA GLU A 153 11.46 -18.80 -2.89
C GLU A 153 10.51 -18.09 -3.86
N VAL A 154 9.60 -17.29 -3.30
CA VAL A 154 8.57 -16.64 -4.09
C VAL A 154 9.17 -15.51 -4.94
N LYS A 155 9.06 -15.65 -6.27
CA LYS A 155 9.33 -14.57 -7.22
C LYS A 155 8.01 -14.06 -7.81
N PRO A 156 7.92 -12.76 -8.16
CA PRO A 156 6.75 -12.25 -8.88
C PRO A 156 6.47 -13.08 -10.13
N CYS A 157 5.19 -13.35 -10.39
CA CYS A 157 4.69 -14.12 -11.54
C CYS A 157 4.92 -15.64 -11.52
N ASN A 158 5.47 -16.20 -10.44
CA ASN A 158 5.55 -17.66 -10.27
C ASN A 158 4.18 -18.30 -9.98
N ASP A 159 4.10 -19.60 -10.23
CA ASP A 159 3.00 -20.45 -9.76
C ASP A 159 2.81 -20.29 -8.24
N ARG A 160 1.55 -20.31 -7.80
CA ARG A 160 1.14 -20.09 -6.41
C ARG A 160 0.48 -21.34 -5.85
N LEU A 161 0.60 -21.55 -4.55
CA LEU A 161 -0.08 -22.63 -3.84
C LEU A 161 -1.29 -22.09 -3.08
N GLY A 162 -2.42 -22.79 -3.21
CA GLY A 162 -3.66 -22.43 -2.53
C GLY A 162 -3.72 -22.88 -1.07
N PRO A 163 -4.73 -22.39 -0.33
CA PRO A 163 -4.86 -22.62 1.10
C PRO A 163 -5.14 -24.06 1.48
N PHE A 164 -5.79 -24.89 0.65
CA PHE A 164 -6.07 -26.28 1.07
C PHE A 164 -4.80 -27.12 1.16
N VAL A 165 -3.84 -26.93 0.26
CA VAL A 165 -2.51 -27.53 0.37
C VAL A 165 -1.82 -27.05 1.66
N VAL A 166 -1.79 -25.74 1.89
CA VAL A 166 -1.05 -25.16 3.02
C VAL A 166 -1.66 -25.56 4.37
N VAL A 167 -2.96 -25.37 4.54
CA VAL A 167 -3.70 -25.64 5.79
C VAL A 167 -3.89 -27.14 6.01
N GLY A 168 -4.11 -27.90 4.94
CA GLY A 168 -4.32 -29.34 4.99
C GLY A 168 -3.03 -30.11 5.27
N LEU A 169 -1.97 -29.85 4.52
CA LEU A 169 -0.76 -30.70 4.50
C LEU A 169 0.48 -30.03 5.09
N ILE A 170 0.72 -28.76 4.75
CA ILE A 170 2.03 -28.13 5.00
C ILE A 170 2.15 -27.63 6.45
N ASN A 171 1.11 -27.02 7.01
CA ASN A 171 1.16 -26.43 8.35
C ASN A 171 1.38 -27.46 9.47
N ASP A 172 0.99 -28.71 9.27
CA ASP A 172 1.20 -29.78 10.25
C ASP A 172 2.63 -30.35 10.19
N SER A 173 3.23 -30.33 9.00
CA SER A 173 4.53 -30.97 8.70
C SER A 173 5.75 -30.24 9.28
N LEU A 174 5.60 -28.97 9.66
CA LEU A 174 6.69 -28.14 10.17
C LEU A 174 6.21 -27.34 11.39
N PRO A 175 7.11 -27.03 12.34
CA PRO A 175 6.80 -26.12 13.44
C PRO A 175 6.20 -24.80 12.93
N SER A 176 5.14 -24.35 13.61
CA SER A 176 4.45 -23.09 13.34
C SER A 176 4.33 -22.30 14.63
N ALA A 177 4.60 -21.01 14.54
CA ALA A 177 4.41 -20.07 15.64
C ALA A 177 2.95 -19.97 16.11
N ALA A 178 2.00 -20.35 15.26
CA ALA A 178 0.59 -20.47 15.65
C ALA A 178 0.40 -21.45 16.82
N ARG A 179 1.28 -22.45 16.99
CA ARG A 179 1.24 -23.40 18.11
C ARG A 179 1.57 -22.76 19.46
N LYS A 180 2.22 -21.59 19.47
CA LYS A 180 2.52 -20.83 20.70
C LYS A 180 1.36 -19.94 21.14
N LEU A 181 0.41 -19.68 20.25
CA LEU A 181 -0.78 -18.89 20.55
C LEU A 181 -1.81 -19.72 21.33
N PRO A 182 -2.72 -19.07 22.09
CA PRO A 182 -3.77 -19.77 22.81
C PRO A 182 -4.56 -20.74 21.90
N PRO A 183 -4.72 -22.03 22.30
CA PRO A 183 -5.33 -23.06 21.44
C PRO A 183 -6.83 -22.87 21.21
N THR A 184 -7.47 -21.98 21.97
CA THR A 184 -8.88 -21.61 21.82
C THR A 184 -9.10 -20.57 20.72
N LEU A 185 -8.04 -19.94 20.21
CA LEU A 185 -8.15 -18.94 19.13
C LEU A 185 -8.46 -19.60 17.81
N GLN A 186 -9.52 -19.12 17.17
CA GLN A 186 -9.78 -19.42 15.77
C GLN A 186 -8.88 -18.54 14.91
N LEU A 187 -7.92 -19.17 14.21
CA LEU A 187 -6.94 -18.49 13.39
C LEU A 187 -6.75 -19.19 12.05
N GLN A 188 -6.15 -18.50 11.10
CA GLN A 188 -5.68 -19.07 9.85
C GLN A 188 -4.22 -18.68 9.62
N GLU A 189 -3.37 -19.63 9.26
CA GLU A 189 -2.01 -19.34 8.79
C GLU A 189 -1.94 -19.53 7.27
N TYR A 190 -2.06 -18.42 6.54
CA TYR A 190 -1.92 -18.41 5.08
C TYR A 190 -1.63 -16.99 4.53
N PRO A 191 -0.58 -16.80 3.72
CA PRO A 191 0.46 -17.78 3.41
C PRO A 191 1.32 -18.18 4.62
N ARG A 192 2.21 -19.16 4.44
CA ARG A 192 2.98 -19.73 5.55
C ARG A 192 3.80 -18.64 6.29
N GLY A 193 3.70 -18.63 7.62
CA GLY A 193 4.31 -17.63 8.49
C GLY A 193 3.51 -16.34 8.65
N VAL A 194 2.33 -16.23 8.03
CA VAL A 194 1.39 -15.10 8.18
C VAL A 194 0.15 -15.61 8.90
N ILE A 195 0.02 -15.29 10.18
CA ILE A 195 -1.10 -15.73 11.02
C ILE A 195 -2.16 -14.62 11.04
N LEU A 196 -3.40 -14.99 10.77
CA LEU A 196 -4.57 -14.11 10.78
C LEU A 196 -5.51 -14.51 11.91
N VAL A 197 -5.84 -13.55 12.77
CA VAL A 197 -6.83 -13.72 13.84
C VAL A 197 -7.94 -12.70 13.63
N PRO A 198 -9.16 -13.10 13.22
CA PRO A 198 -10.28 -12.17 13.06
C PRO A 198 -10.80 -11.73 14.43
N MET A 199 -10.25 -10.62 14.95
CA MET A 199 -10.61 -10.05 16.24
C MET A 199 -11.92 -9.29 16.14
N ARG A 200 -12.86 -9.52 17.06
CA ARG A 200 -14.13 -8.77 17.10
C ARG A 200 -13.86 -7.29 17.39
N SER A 201 -14.28 -6.42 16.48
CA SER A 201 -13.90 -5.00 16.46
C SER A 201 -15.10 -4.06 16.22
N ARG A 202 -14.87 -2.74 16.28
CA ARG A 202 -15.89 -1.70 16.01
C ARG A 202 -15.98 -1.34 14.53
N THR A 203 -15.86 -2.32 13.65
CA THR A 203 -15.96 -2.13 12.21
C THR A 203 -17.41 -1.88 11.73
N VAL A 204 -17.54 -1.43 10.48
CA VAL A 204 -18.82 -1.17 9.82
C VAL A 204 -19.40 -2.45 9.23
N LYS A 205 -20.73 -2.59 9.29
CA LYS A 205 -21.44 -3.71 8.65
C LYS A 205 -21.11 -3.76 7.15
N PRO A 206 -20.97 -4.97 6.57
CA PRO A 206 -21.42 -6.25 7.12
C PRO A 206 -20.38 -6.98 7.98
N PHE A 207 -19.19 -6.42 8.17
CA PHE A 207 -18.14 -7.04 8.97
C PHE A 207 -18.41 -6.91 10.48
N HIS A 208 -17.80 -7.81 11.23
CA HIS A 208 -17.84 -7.82 12.69
C HIS A 208 -16.45 -7.97 13.31
N THR A 209 -15.42 -8.13 12.48
CA THR A 209 -14.05 -8.45 12.85
C THR A 209 -13.07 -7.60 12.05
N THR A 210 -11.93 -7.32 12.66
CA THR A 210 -10.71 -6.81 12.01
C THR A 210 -9.65 -7.91 12.12
N ASN A 211 -8.95 -8.19 11.03
CA ASN A 211 -7.91 -9.22 11.00
C ASN A 211 -6.65 -8.69 11.68
N LEU A 212 -6.36 -9.17 12.88
CA LEU A 212 -5.05 -9.03 13.49
C LEU A 212 -4.07 -9.93 12.72
N VAL A 213 -3.05 -9.34 12.09
CA VAL A 213 -2.01 -10.10 11.38
C VAL A 213 -0.78 -10.23 12.27
N ILE A 214 -0.23 -11.43 12.37
CA ILE A 214 0.90 -11.75 13.24
C ILE A 214 2.01 -12.44 12.44
N PHE A 215 3.22 -11.91 12.58
CA PHE A 215 4.48 -12.52 12.14
C PHE A 215 5.30 -12.86 13.38
N ALA A 216 5.57 -14.15 13.61
CA ALA A 216 6.28 -14.61 14.80
C ALA A 216 7.26 -15.76 14.48
N PRO A 217 8.28 -15.54 13.64
CA PRO A 217 9.20 -16.59 13.21
C PRO A 217 9.85 -17.34 14.39
N GLU A 218 10.02 -18.66 14.27
CA GLU A 218 10.55 -19.48 15.37
C GLU A 218 12.06 -19.35 15.57
N ASN A 219 12.81 -19.21 14.48
CA ASN A 219 14.25 -19.05 14.50
C ASN A 219 14.60 -17.58 14.24
N VAL A 220 14.88 -16.84 15.32
CA VAL A 220 15.40 -15.47 15.21
C VAL A 220 16.87 -15.57 14.82
N SER A 221 17.21 -15.21 13.59
CA SER A 221 18.61 -15.12 13.17
C SER A 221 19.30 -13.94 13.85
N ASP A 222 20.52 -14.15 14.36
CA ASP A 222 21.30 -13.08 14.99
C ASP A 222 21.65 -12.01 13.94
N THR A 223 21.16 -10.80 14.18
CA THR A 223 21.25 -9.65 13.26
C THR A 223 22.45 -8.76 13.54
N SER A 224 23.57 -9.33 14.02
CA SER A 224 24.81 -8.57 14.21
C SER A 224 25.41 -8.18 12.85
N GLY A 225 24.85 -7.12 12.22
CA GLY A 225 25.45 -6.47 11.05
C GLY A 225 24.53 -6.05 9.90
N ILE A 226 23.19 -6.22 9.96
CA ILE A 226 22.32 -5.82 8.84
C ILE A 226 21.94 -4.33 8.97
N CYS A 227 22.56 -3.48 8.16
CA CYS A 227 22.27 -2.05 8.08
C CYS A 227 21.17 -1.79 7.03
N GLY A 228 20.20 -0.90 7.31
CA GLY A 228 19.21 -0.42 6.33
C GLY A 228 17.73 -0.59 6.68
N PHE A 229 17.37 -1.25 7.79
CA PHE A 229 15.98 -1.37 8.23
C PHE A 229 15.57 -0.26 9.20
N VAL A 230 14.34 0.24 9.07
CA VAL A 230 13.79 1.28 9.95
C VAL A 230 13.48 0.74 11.35
N ALA A 231 13.17 -0.55 11.45
CA ALA A 231 12.92 -1.23 12.72
C ALA A 231 13.33 -2.71 12.66
N HIS A 232 13.68 -3.24 13.82
CA HIS A 232 14.04 -4.64 14.02
C HIS A 232 13.24 -5.23 15.17
N GLY A 233 12.62 -6.38 14.96
CA GLY A 233 11.84 -7.10 15.96
C GLY A 233 11.99 -8.61 15.81
N ASP A 234 11.55 -9.33 16.84
CA ASP A 234 11.49 -10.80 16.83
C ASP A 234 10.07 -11.27 16.45
N ALA A 235 9.09 -10.39 16.59
CA ALA A 235 7.72 -10.56 16.11
C ALA A 235 7.12 -9.22 15.68
N LEU A 236 6.07 -9.27 14.88
CA LEU A 236 5.29 -8.13 14.44
C LEU A 236 3.80 -8.43 14.50
N ILE A 237 3.02 -7.46 14.96
CA ILE A 237 1.56 -7.46 14.86
C ILE A 237 1.06 -6.27 14.05
N VAL A 238 0.02 -6.46 13.24
CA VAL A 238 -0.62 -5.42 12.44
C VAL A 238 -2.05 -5.19 12.90
N ASP A 239 -2.43 -3.92 13.08
CA ASP A 239 -3.79 -3.46 13.36
C ASP A 239 -4.48 -4.19 14.52
N PRO A 240 -4.02 -3.99 15.77
CA PRO A 240 -4.54 -4.67 16.95
C PRO A 240 -5.90 -4.14 17.44
N GLY A 241 -6.74 -3.63 16.54
CA GLY A 241 -8.04 -3.09 16.90
C GLY A 241 -9.02 -4.20 17.28
N CYS A 242 -9.53 -4.14 18.50
CA CYS A 242 -10.55 -5.03 19.00
C CYS A 242 -11.46 -4.29 19.99
N ARG A 243 -12.66 -4.81 20.22
CA ARG A 243 -13.55 -4.24 21.23
C ARG A 243 -13.02 -4.56 22.62
N ARG A 244 -13.44 -3.74 23.59
CA ARG A 244 -13.09 -3.87 25.00
C ARG A 244 -13.32 -5.27 25.58
N GLU A 245 -14.35 -5.97 25.11
CA GLU A 245 -14.68 -7.33 25.58
C GLU A 245 -13.59 -8.36 25.22
N TYR A 246 -12.76 -8.07 24.21
CA TYR A 246 -11.70 -8.95 23.67
C TYR A 246 -10.29 -8.47 24.04
N HIS A 247 -10.17 -7.53 24.98
CA HIS A 247 -8.86 -7.02 25.43
C HIS A 247 -8.02 -8.10 26.15
N GLU A 248 -8.63 -9.00 26.93
CA GLU A 248 -7.88 -10.08 27.57
C GLU A 248 -7.38 -11.11 26.53
N GLU A 249 -8.17 -11.41 25.50
CA GLU A 249 -7.75 -12.26 24.38
C GLU A 249 -6.54 -11.65 23.63
N LEU A 250 -6.59 -10.35 23.32
CA LEU A 250 -5.45 -9.64 22.73
C LEU A 250 -4.22 -9.67 23.65
N LYS A 251 -4.41 -9.50 24.95
CA LYS A 251 -3.33 -9.54 25.94
C LYS A 251 -2.69 -10.93 25.99
N GLU A 252 -3.48 -12.01 25.99
CA GLU A 252 -2.98 -13.38 25.94
C GLU A 252 -2.11 -13.61 24.69
N ILE A 253 -2.61 -13.18 23.51
CA ILE A 253 -1.84 -13.22 22.26
C ILE A 253 -0.49 -12.51 22.43
N VAL A 254 -0.50 -11.26 22.87
CA VAL A 254 0.72 -10.45 23.00
C VAL A 254 1.70 -11.04 24.02
N THR A 255 1.20 -11.67 25.10
CA THR A 255 2.07 -12.32 26.09
C THR A 255 2.75 -13.58 25.57
N CYS A 256 2.17 -14.26 24.58
CA CYS A 256 2.80 -15.40 23.90
C CYS A 256 3.87 -14.96 22.89
N LEU A 257 3.91 -13.69 22.50
CA LEU A 257 4.88 -13.16 21.55
C LEU A 257 6.19 -12.72 22.22
N PRO A 258 7.32 -12.74 21.48
CA PRO A 258 8.59 -12.18 21.94
C PRO A 258 8.48 -10.74 22.45
N LYS A 259 9.30 -10.40 23.45
CA LYS A 259 9.31 -9.05 24.05
C LYS A 259 9.70 -7.95 23.05
N LYS A 260 10.62 -8.23 22.13
CA LYS A 260 11.02 -7.31 21.06
C LYS A 260 9.98 -7.30 19.95
N LEU A 261 8.82 -6.74 20.26
CA LEU A 261 7.64 -6.72 19.42
C LEU A 261 7.56 -5.42 18.61
N ILE A 262 7.29 -5.54 17.31
CA ILE A 262 6.88 -4.42 16.47
C ILE A 262 5.35 -4.40 16.40
N VAL A 263 4.76 -3.22 16.57
CA VAL A 263 3.35 -2.96 16.31
C VAL A 263 3.29 -2.09 15.06
N PHE A 264 2.62 -2.54 14.02
CA PHE A 264 2.41 -1.76 12.81
C PHE A 264 0.93 -1.38 12.69
N VAL A 265 0.65 -0.13 12.39
CA VAL A 265 -0.72 0.36 12.18
C VAL A 265 -0.86 0.88 10.76
N THR A 266 -1.84 0.35 10.03
CA THR A 266 -2.13 0.76 8.65
C THR A 266 -2.71 2.17 8.62
N HIS A 267 -3.66 2.48 9.50
CA HIS A 267 -4.30 3.79 9.63
C HIS A 267 -5.03 3.96 10.98
N HIS A 268 -5.56 5.16 11.24
CA HIS A 268 -6.02 5.59 12.56
C HIS A 268 -7.46 5.18 12.93
N HIS A 269 -8.19 4.47 12.06
CA HIS A 269 -9.59 4.15 12.39
C HIS A 269 -9.67 3.26 13.64
N PRO A 270 -10.72 3.46 14.48
CA PRO A 270 -10.77 2.85 15.81
C PRO A 270 -10.62 1.31 15.80
N ASP A 271 -11.22 0.66 14.82
CA ASP A 271 -11.17 -0.79 14.65
C ASP A 271 -9.81 -1.35 14.22
N HIS A 272 -8.80 -0.50 14.04
CA HIS A 272 -7.38 -0.87 13.83
C HIS A 272 -6.50 -0.52 15.03
N VAL A 273 -6.90 0.46 15.86
CA VAL A 273 -6.03 1.06 16.90
C VAL A 273 -6.52 0.89 18.34
N GLU A 274 -7.78 0.51 18.57
CA GLU A 274 -8.37 0.46 19.93
C GLU A 274 -7.59 -0.46 20.90
N GLY A 275 -6.92 -1.51 20.41
CA GLY A 275 -6.10 -2.40 21.25
C GLY A 275 -4.67 -1.93 21.52
N LEU A 276 -4.21 -0.81 20.96
CA LEU A 276 -2.87 -0.26 21.22
C LEU A 276 -2.62 -0.03 22.72
N SER A 277 -3.64 0.47 23.42
CA SER A 277 -3.56 0.75 24.86
C SER A 277 -3.28 -0.50 25.69
N ILE A 278 -3.69 -1.67 25.21
CA ILE A 278 -3.46 -2.97 25.87
C ILE A 278 -2.05 -3.45 25.61
N ILE A 279 -1.58 -3.37 24.37
CA ILE A 279 -0.20 -3.75 24.00
C ILE A 279 0.82 -2.92 24.77
N GLN A 280 0.64 -1.60 24.81
CA GLN A 280 1.54 -0.72 25.56
C GLN A 280 1.59 -1.08 27.06
N LYS A 281 0.47 -1.50 27.66
CA LYS A 281 0.42 -1.90 29.07
C LYS A 281 1.11 -3.25 29.33
N CYS A 282 0.94 -4.24 28.46
CA CYS A 282 1.50 -5.59 28.67
C CYS A 282 2.91 -5.76 28.10
N ASN A 283 3.29 -4.95 27.12
CA ASN A 283 4.63 -4.92 26.53
C ASN A 283 5.12 -3.47 26.31
N PRO A 284 5.64 -2.80 27.36
CA PRO A 284 6.14 -1.43 27.26
C PRO A 284 7.42 -1.27 26.41
N ASN A 285 8.02 -2.38 25.98
CA ASN A 285 9.19 -2.37 25.09
C ASN A 285 8.79 -2.49 23.60
N ALA A 286 7.50 -2.61 23.31
CA ALA A 286 7.02 -2.71 21.94
C ALA A 286 7.27 -1.41 21.17
N THR A 287 7.69 -1.53 19.91
CA THR A 287 7.94 -0.38 19.03
C THR A 287 6.77 -0.19 18.08
N LEU A 288 6.07 0.95 18.16
CA LEU A 288 4.99 1.30 17.24
C LEU A 288 5.53 1.96 15.97
N LEU A 289 5.13 1.45 14.82
CA LEU A 289 5.38 1.99 13.49
C LEU A 289 4.05 2.41 12.85
N ALA A 290 3.99 3.66 12.40
CA ALA A 290 2.82 4.21 11.73
C ALA A 290 3.18 5.48 10.93
N HIS A 291 2.32 5.84 9.99
CA HIS A 291 2.45 7.11 9.28
C HIS A 291 2.22 8.31 10.22
N GLU A 292 2.89 9.43 9.97
CA GLU A 292 2.76 10.63 10.81
C GLU A 292 1.30 11.13 10.88
N HIS A 293 0.60 11.18 9.74
CA HIS A 293 -0.81 11.59 9.70
C HIS A 293 -1.74 10.64 10.46
N THR A 294 -1.41 9.35 10.49
CA THR A 294 -2.13 8.36 11.29
C THR A 294 -1.90 8.63 12.78
N MET A 295 -0.65 8.83 13.19
CA MET A 295 -0.30 9.09 14.59
C MET A 295 -0.88 10.40 15.13
N ARG A 296 -1.00 11.45 14.32
CA ARG A 296 -1.65 12.71 14.73
C ARG A 296 -3.13 12.54 15.13
N ARG A 297 -3.77 11.45 14.70
CA ARG A 297 -5.18 11.14 14.99
C ARG A 297 -5.37 10.05 16.04
N ILE A 298 -4.29 9.43 16.51
CA ILE A 298 -4.30 8.46 17.62
C ILE A 298 -4.17 9.23 18.93
N GLY A 299 -5.03 8.92 19.91
CA GLY A 299 -5.03 9.60 21.19
C GLY A 299 -3.82 9.21 22.05
N LYS A 300 -3.34 10.15 22.89
CA LYS A 300 -2.29 9.84 23.88
C LYS A 300 -2.69 8.77 24.91
N GLY A 301 -4.00 8.54 25.08
CA GLY A 301 -4.53 7.45 25.91
C GLY A 301 -4.38 6.07 25.27
N ASP A 302 -4.28 6.03 23.93
CA ASP A 302 -4.13 4.79 23.16
C ASP A 302 -2.65 4.43 23.03
N TRP A 303 -1.79 5.41 22.77
CA TRP A 303 -0.34 5.22 22.73
C TRP A 303 0.44 6.45 23.19
N SER A 304 1.43 6.26 24.07
CA SER A 304 2.28 7.33 24.60
C SER A 304 3.78 7.01 24.71
N LEU A 305 4.21 5.77 24.40
CA LEU A 305 5.61 5.31 24.55
C LEU A 305 6.57 5.78 23.44
N GLY A 306 6.20 6.79 22.65
CA GLY A 306 6.92 7.20 21.45
C GLY A 306 6.68 6.23 20.28
N TYR A 307 6.94 6.67 19.05
CA TYR A 307 6.71 5.86 17.85
C TYR A 307 7.79 6.14 16.81
N THR A 308 7.93 5.21 15.87
CA THR A 308 8.78 5.37 14.68
C THR A 308 7.88 5.74 13.50
N SER A 309 8.06 6.94 12.96
CA SER A 309 7.31 7.35 11.77
C SER A 309 7.85 6.67 10.53
N VAL A 310 6.96 6.14 9.70
CA VAL A 310 7.28 5.56 8.39
C VAL A 310 6.47 6.25 7.30
N SER A 311 7.09 6.45 6.14
CA SER A 311 6.58 7.26 5.03
C SER A 311 6.29 6.46 3.76
N GLY A 312 6.67 5.18 3.73
CA GLY A 312 6.67 4.32 2.55
C GLY A 312 8.07 4.14 2.00
N ASP A 313 8.34 2.94 1.51
CA ASP A 313 9.62 2.46 0.95
C ASP A 313 10.70 2.10 2.01
N GLU A 314 10.37 2.15 3.29
CA GLU A 314 11.22 1.59 4.35
C GLU A 314 11.04 0.07 4.51
N ASP A 315 12.13 -0.63 4.85
CA ASP A 315 12.08 -2.04 5.20
C ASP A 315 12.09 -2.26 6.73
N ILE A 316 11.35 -3.26 7.18
CA ILE A 316 11.27 -3.75 8.56
C ILE A 316 11.82 -5.17 8.60
N TRP A 317 12.65 -5.48 9.60
CA TRP A 317 13.17 -6.82 9.83
C TRP A 317 12.49 -7.50 11.01
N VAL A 318 11.90 -8.68 10.78
CA VAL A 318 11.19 -9.47 11.79
C VAL A 318 11.74 -10.89 11.79
N GLY A 319 12.62 -11.21 12.74
CA GLY A 319 13.17 -12.56 12.97
C GLY A 319 13.52 -13.37 11.72
N GLY A 320 14.23 -12.76 10.76
CA GLY A 320 14.62 -13.42 9.50
C GLY A 320 13.76 -13.09 8.28
N LYS A 321 12.62 -12.41 8.47
CA LYS A 321 11.74 -11.93 7.39
C LYS A 321 11.93 -10.44 7.16
N ARG A 322 11.94 -10.05 5.88
CA ARG A 322 11.89 -8.66 5.44
C ARG A 322 10.48 -8.28 5.03
N LEU A 323 9.97 -7.20 5.60
CA LEU A 323 8.68 -6.60 5.28
C LEU A 323 8.92 -5.19 4.74
N THR A 324 8.33 -4.82 3.61
CA THR A 324 8.47 -3.48 3.02
C THR A 324 7.21 -2.67 3.28
N VAL A 325 7.37 -1.46 3.82
CA VAL A 325 6.28 -0.51 4.04
C VAL A 325 5.90 0.14 2.72
N ILE A 326 4.62 0.11 2.37
CA ILE A 326 4.11 0.66 1.13
C ILE A 326 3.17 1.83 1.45
N PHE A 327 3.55 3.06 1.08
CA PHE A 327 2.63 4.18 1.14
C PHE A 327 1.45 3.98 0.19
N ALA A 328 0.24 4.05 0.73
CA ALA A 328 -0.99 3.63 0.08
C ALA A 328 -2.16 4.60 0.35
N PRO A 329 -2.01 5.91 0.09
CA PRO A 329 -3.06 6.88 0.34
C PRO A 329 -4.30 6.61 -0.53
N GLY A 330 -5.44 7.13 -0.11
CA GLY A 330 -6.70 7.05 -0.85
C GLY A 330 -7.86 6.73 0.07
N HIS A 331 -7.73 5.70 0.91
CA HIS A 331 -8.66 5.45 2.01
C HIS A 331 -8.57 6.56 3.07
N THR A 332 -7.35 6.86 3.53
CA THR A 332 -6.98 8.06 4.31
C THR A 332 -5.69 8.65 3.75
N ASP A 333 -5.30 9.84 4.21
CA ASP A 333 -4.04 10.51 3.83
C ASP A 333 -2.79 9.95 4.52
N GLY A 334 -2.94 8.99 5.42
CA GLY A 334 -1.85 8.33 6.15
C GLY A 334 -1.89 6.81 6.07
N HIS A 335 -2.67 6.26 5.14
CA HIS A 335 -2.83 4.83 4.99
C HIS A 335 -1.54 4.18 4.46
N LEU A 336 -1.15 3.08 5.09
CA LEU A 336 -0.02 2.25 4.74
C LEU A 336 -0.46 0.79 4.50
N ALA A 337 0.22 0.15 3.57
CA ALA A 337 0.20 -1.30 3.37
C ALA A 337 1.57 -1.91 3.71
N LEU A 338 1.61 -3.22 3.92
CA LEU A 338 2.83 -3.94 4.26
C LEU A 338 3.02 -5.14 3.33
N LEU A 339 4.16 -5.21 2.66
CA LEU A 339 4.51 -6.31 1.74
C LEU A 339 5.44 -7.30 2.44
N ASP A 340 5.02 -8.55 2.60
CA ASP A 340 5.93 -9.65 2.92
C ASP A 340 6.68 -10.06 1.67
N VAL A 341 7.96 -9.69 1.61
CA VAL A 341 8.84 -9.97 0.46
C VAL A 341 8.99 -11.47 0.24
N SER A 342 9.01 -12.28 1.31
CA SER A 342 9.27 -13.72 1.21
C SER A 342 8.12 -14.49 0.57
N THR A 343 6.88 -14.07 0.83
CA THR A 343 5.67 -14.71 0.27
C THR A 343 5.04 -13.90 -0.86
N ASN A 344 5.60 -12.72 -1.16
CA ASN A 344 5.03 -11.69 -2.04
C ASN A 344 3.56 -11.40 -1.71
N SER A 345 3.21 -11.34 -0.43
CA SER A 345 1.84 -11.11 0.05
C SER A 345 1.68 -9.70 0.57
N LEU A 346 0.59 -9.05 0.18
CA LEU A 346 0.34 -7.66 0.52
C LEU A 346 -0.78 -7.54 1.55
N ILE A 347 -0.43 -7.04 2.73
CA ILE A 347 -1.37 -6.63 3.78
C ILE A 347 -1.87 -5.24 3.41
N VAL A 348 -3.12 -5.14 2.95
CA VAL A 348 -3.65 -3.95 2.27
C VAL A 348 -4.40 -2.97 3.16
N GLY A 349 -4.55 -3.26 4.45
CA GLY A 349 -5.39 -2.44 5.34
C GLY A 349 -6.83 -2.37 4.80
N ASP A 350 -7.40 -1.16 4.88
CA ASP A 350 -8.73 -0.83 4.34
C ASP A 350 -8.76 -0.31 2.90
N HIS A 351 -7.65 -0.43 2.15
CA HIS A 351 -7.66 -0.09 0.73
C HIS A 351 -8.60 -1.00 -0.07
N CYS A 352 -8.65 -2.28 0.33
CA CYS A 352 -9.59 -3.28 -0.16
C CYS A 352 -10.13 -4.13 1.00
N VAL A 353 -11.38 -4.56 0.89
CA VAL A 353 -12.03 -5.47 1.84
C VAL A 353 -12.54 -6.72 1.10
N GLY A 354 -12.58 -7.86 1.78
CA GLY A 354 -12.91 -9.16 1.20
C GLY A 354 -14.36 -9.32 0.71
N HIS A 355 -15.24 -8.34 1.00
CA HIS A 355 -16.60 -8.31 0.50
C HIS A 355 -17.11 -6.86 0.35
N GLY A 356 -17.73 -6.55 -0.78
CA GLY A 356 -18.23 -5.20 -1.06
C GLY A 356 -17.13 -4.26 -1.54
N SER A 357 -17.21 -2.98 -1.15
CA SER A 357 -16.26 -1.93 -1.53
C SER A 357 -15.75 -1.21 -0.29
N ALA A 358 -14.47 -0.84 -0.32
CA ALA A 358 -13.83 -0.01 0.69
C ALA A 358 -14.40 1.42 0.66
N ALA A 359 -14.77 1.93 1.84
CA ALA A 359 -15.10 3.34 2.01
C ALA A 359 -13.83 4.18 1.93
N LEU A 360 -13.91 5.45 1.50
CA LEU A 360 -12.80 6.39 1.62
C LEU A 360 -13.21 7.50 2.60
N ASP A 361 -12.36 7.78 3.57
CA ASP A 361 -12.63 8.73 4.62
C ASP A 361 -12.24 10.15 4.19
N VAL A 362 -13.22 10.87 3.61
CA VAL A 362 -13.10 12.26 3.18
C VAL A 362 -12.65 13.19 4.32
N THR A 363 -12.99 12.86 5.58
CA THR A 363 -12.65 13.71 6.74
C THR A 363 -11.20 13.55 7.17
N SER A 364 -10.56 12.46 6.73
CA SER A 364 -9.15 12.16 6.99
C SER A 364 -8.31 12.13 5.70
N GLY A 365 -8.70 12.96 4.71
CA GLY A 365 -7.94 13.16 3.47
C GLY A 365 -8.07 12.04 2.42
N GLY A 366 -8.97 11.08 2.62
CA GLY A 366 -9.30 10.07 1.63
C GLY A 366 -9.82 10.69 0.34
N ASN A 367 -9.31 10.23 -0.80
CA ASN A 367 -9.64 10.77 -2.11
C ASN A 367 -9.48 9.71 -3.22
N MET A 368 -10.22 9.90 -4.32
CA MET A 368 -10.27 8.92 -5.40
C MET A 368 -8.98 8.90 -6.24
N THR A 369 -8.32 10.04 -6.42
CA THR A 369 -7.10 10.15 -7.22
C THR A 369 -5.97 9.30 -6.64
N ASP A 370 -5.74 9.45 -5.34
CA ASP A 370 -4.79 8.62 -4.61
C ASP A 370 -5.23 7.16 -4.58
N TYR A 371 -6.52 6.90 -4.39
CA TYR A 371 -7.05 5.54 -4.41
C TYR A 371 -6.74 4.81 -5.71
N PHE A 372 -7.02 5.44 -6.86
CA PHE A 372 -6.72 4.85 -8.18
C PHE A 372 -5.23 4.60 -8.34
N ARG A 373 -4.40 5.59 -8.01
CA ARG A 373 -2.94 5.48 -8.12
C ARG A 373 -2.36 4.36 -7.23
N THR A 374 -2.81 4.27 -5.99
CA THR A 374 -2.44 3.20 -5.06
C THR A 374 -2.89 1.84 -5.58
N THR A 375 -4.07 1.75 -6.18
CA THR A 375 -4.58 0.50 -6.77
C THR A 375 -3.71 0.04 -7.95
N TYR A 376 -3.30 0.94 -8.85
CA TYR A 376 -2.34 0.60 -9.92
C TYR A 376 -0.98 0.19 -9.36
N LYS A 377 -0.46 0.90 -8.36
CA LYS A 377 0.78 0.52 -7.66
C LYS A 377 0.69 -0.91 -7.11
N PHE A 378 -0.44 -1.29 -6.50
CA PHE A 378 -0.63 -2.65 -5.99
C PHE A 378 -0.69 -3.71 -7.10
N MET A 379 -1.28 -3.38 -8.26
CA MET A 379 -1.25 -4.30 -9.41
C MET A 379 0.16 -4.47 -9.98
N GLU A 380 0.95 -3.40 -10.02
CA GLU A 380 2.37 -3.41 -10.45
C GLU A 380 3.26 -4.20 -9.49
N LEU A 381 2.99 -4.16 -8.18
CA LEU A 381 3.66 -5.04 -7.19
C LEU A 381 3.39 -6.53 -7.46
N SER A 382 2.31 -6.84 -8.18
CA SER A 382 1.91 -8.20 -8.55
C SER A 382 1.92 -9.19 -7.36
N PRO A 383 1.26 -8.86 -6.24
CA PRO A 383 1.26 -9.72 -5.05
C PRO A 383 0.59 -11.06 -5.36
N HIS A 384 1.01 -12.11 -4.64
CA HIS A 384 0.44 -13.45 -4.76
C HIS A 384 -0.81 -13.66 -3.91
N ALA A 385 -0.99 -12.85 -2.87
CA ALA A 385 -2.20 -12.79 -2.06
C ALA A 385 -2.44 -11.36 -1.58
N LEU A 386 -3.70 -10.95 -1.49
CA LEU A 386 -4.10 -9.73 -0.79
C LEU A 386 -4.72 -10.11 0.56
N ILE A 387 -4.21 -9.50 1.61
CA ILE A 387 -4.66 -9.71 2.98
C ILE A 387 -5.38 -8.43 3.43
N PRO A 388 -6.71 -8.36 3.30
CA PRO A 388 -7.48 -7.24 3.81
C PRO A 388 -7.62 -7.32 5.34
N MET A 389 -7.90 -6.18 5.97
CA MET A 389 -8.23 -6.16 7.40
C MET A 389 -9.66 -6.59 7.69
N HIS A 390 -10.50 -6.68 6.67
CA HIS A 390 -11.87 -7.17 6.79
C HIS A 390 -12.16 -8.21 5.71
N GLY A 391 -12.59 -9.41 6.12
CA GLY A 391 -12.86 -10.52 5.22
C GLY A 391 -11.67 -11.47 5.00
N ARG A 392 -11.85 -12.42 4.08
CA ARG A 392 -10.86 -13.48 3.80
C ARG A 392 -9.69 -12.98 2.95
N VAL A 393 -8.58 -13.68 3.02
CA VAL A 393 -7.46 -13.53 2.09
C VAL A 393 -7.95 -13.74 0.66
N ASN A 394 -7.61 -12.82 -0.23
CA ASN A 394 -7.94 -12.93 -1.64
C ASN A 394 -6.80 -13.59 -2.43
N LEU A 395 -7.17 -14.61 -3.20
CA LEU A 395 -6.26 -15.44 -4.01
C LEU A 395 -6.19 -15.01 -5.48
N TRP A 396 -6.83 -13.92 -5.87
CA TRP A 396 -6.78 -13.35 -7.22
C TRP A 396 -6.57 -11.83 -7.13
N PRO A 397 -5.39 -11.40 -6.63
CA PRO A 397 -5.11 -10.01 -6.29
C PRO A 397 -5.40 -9.01 -7.40
N LYS A 398 -4.88 -9.24 -8.61
CA LYS A 398 -5.06 -8.33 -9.73
C LYS A 398 -6.51 -8.29 -10.15
N ASN A 399 -7.17 -9.44 -10.24
CA ASN A 399 -8.61 -9.49 -10.55
C ASN A 399 -9.44 -8.67 -9.54
N MET A 400 -9.16 -8.82 -8.23
CA MET A 400 -9.84 -8.05 -7.19
C MET A 400 -9.61 -6.53 -7.36
N LEU A 401 -8.36 -6.10 -7.55
CA LEU A 401 -8.00 -4.70 -7.72
C LEU A 401 -8.64 -4.09 -8.98
N CYS A 402 -8.62 -4.81 -10.11
CA CYS A 402 -9.32 -4.43 -11.33
C CYS A 402 -10.83 -4.29 -11.11
N GLY A 403 -11.44 -5.22 -10.37
CA GLY A 403 -12.86 -5.15 -10.02
C GLY A 403 -13.22 -3.89 -9.23
N TYR A 404 -12.34 -3.46 -8.31
CA TYR A 404 -12.51 -2.20 -7.58
C TYR A 404 -12.40 -0.97 -8.47
N LEU A 405 -11.42 -0.92 -9.39
CA LEU A 405 -11.29 0.15 -10.38
C LEU A 405 -12.52 0.23 -11.28
N LYS A 406 -12.95 -0.91 -11.85
CA LYS A 406 -14.14 -1.01 -12.71
C LYS A 406 -15.39 -0.53 -12.00
N ASN A 407 -15.64 -0.98 -10.77
CA ASN A 407 -16.79 -0.54 -9.97
C ASN A 407 -16.79 0.98 -9.75
N ARG A 408 -15.62 1.56 -9.42
CA ARG A 408 -15.49 3.00 -9.21
C ARG A 408 -15.68 3.80 -10.50
N ARG A 409 -15.13 3.35 -11.63
CA ARG A 409 -15.35 3.99 -12.94
C ARG A 409 -16.81 3.89 -13.39
N SER A 410 -17.47 2.75 -13.18
CA SER A 410 -18.89 2.59 -13.45
C SER A 410 -19.74 3.56 -12.62
N ARG A 411 -19.37 3.77 -11.35
CA ARG A 411 -20.00 4.78 -10.49
C ARG A 411 -19.79 6.19 -11.02
N GLU A 412 -18.59 6.53 -11.47
CA GLU A 412 -18.29 7.84 -12.07
C GLU A 412 -19.10 8.09 -13.34
N ALA A 413 -19.20 7.10 -14.23
CA ALA A 413 -20.02 7.19 -15.43
C ALA A 413 -21.49 7.45 -15.08
N THR A 414 -22.02 6.76 -14.06
CA THR A 414 -23.40 6.96 -13.59
C THR A 414 -23.62 8.36 -13.02
N ILE A 415 -22.68 8.86 -12.22
CA ILE A 415 -22.73 10.21 -11.62
C ILE A 415 -22.62 11.27 -12.72
N LEU A 416 -21.67 11.12 -13.65
CA LEU A 416 -21.46 12.05 -14.76
C LEU A 416 -22.72 12.15 -15.63
N ASN A 417 -23.27 11.02 -16.05
CA ASN A 417 -24.53 10.97 -16.81
C ASN A 417 -25.69 11.63 -16.03
N THR A 418 -25.72 11.47 -14.70
CA THR A 418 -26.75 12.12 -13.86
C THR A 418 -26.61 13.65 -13.86
N ILE A 419 -25.37 14.15 -13.84
CA ILE A 419 -25.06 15.59 -13.91
C ILE A 419 -25.38 16.15 -15.30
N GLU A 420 -25.00 15.46 -16.37
CA GLU A 420 -25.31 15.82 -17.76
C GLU A 420 -26.83 15.91 -18.00
N ASN A 421 -27.61 15.10 -17.30
CA ASN A 421 -29.08 15.15 -17.29
C ASN A 421 -29.65 16.17 -16.26
N GLY A 422 -28.89 17.22 -15.95
CA GLY A 422 -29.36 18.40 -15.20
C GLY A 422 -29.37 18.26 -13.67
N ALA A 423 -28.69 17.29 -13.07
CA ALA A 423 -28.54 17.25 -11.61
C ALA A 423 -27.45 18.22 -11.14
N GLU A 424 -27.82 19.20 -10.31
CA GLU A 424 -26.89 20.23 -9.82
C GLU A 424 -26.48 20.06 -8.35
N THR A 425 -27.33 19.42 -7.53
CA THR A 425 -27.09 19.32 -6.08
C THR A 425 -26.74 17.90 -5.64
N LEU A 426 -26.06 17.80 -4.49
CA LEU A 426 -25.73 16.51 -3.89
C LEU A 426 -26.96 15.62 -3.65
N PHE A 427 -28.08 16.22 -3.23
CA PHE A 427 -29.32 15.48 -3.05
C PHE A 427 -29.87 14.95 -4.37
N ASP A 428 -29.82 15.73 -5.46
CA ASP A 428 -30.35 15.30 -6.75
C ASP A 428 -29.52 14.13 -7.31
N ILE A 429 -28.19 14.19 -7.16
CA ILE A 429 -27.32 13.10 -7.59
C ILE A 429 -27.54 11.86 -6.72
N VAL A 430 -27.52 11.98 -5.39
CA VAL A 430 -27.71 10.84 -4.48
C VAL A 430 -29.08 10.19 -4.70
N SER A 431 -30.15 10.97 -4.80
CA SER A 431 -31.51 10.44 -4.97
C SER A 431 -31.72 9.72 -6.29
N LYS A 432 -31.01 10.08 -7.36
CA LYS A 432 -31.04 9.38 -8.65
C LYS A 432 -30.11 8.16 -8.66
N VAL A 433 -28.83 8.34 -8.31
CA VAL A 433 -27.77 7.33 -8.38
C VAL A 433 -27.96 6.21 -7.33
N TYR A 434 -28.53 6.52 -6.17
CA TYR A 434 -28.77 5.58 -5.07
C TYR A 434 -30.26 5.40 -4.78
N SER A 435 -31.13 5.61 -5.78
CA SER A 435 -32.59 5.47 -5.66
C SER A 435 -33.02 4.09 -5.11
N GLY A 436 -32.31 3.03 -5.48
CA GLY A 436 -32.56 1.65 -5.00
C GLY A 436 -31.93 1.32 -3.64
N VAL A 437 -31.21 2.25 -3.01
CA VAL A 437 -30.56 2.04 -1.70
C VAL A 437 -31.42 2.65 -0.60
N ASP A 438 -31.59 1.92 0.51
CA ASP A 438 -32.29 2.41 1.71
C ASP A 438 -31.75 3.79 2.11
N GLN A 439 -32.68 4.74 2.26
CA GLN A 439 -32.37 6.14 2.51
C GLN A 439 -31.54 6.36 3.77
N LYS A 440 -31.54 5.43 4.74
CA LYS A 440 -30.64 5.53 5.91
C LYS A 440 -29.15 5.54 5.52
N PHE A 441 -28.79 4.96 4.38
CA PHE A 441 -27.41 4.91 3.88
C PHE A 441 -27.06 6.08 2.96
N TRP A 442 -28.00 6.98 2.68
CA TRP A 442 -27.75 8.10 1.76
C TRP A 442 -26.70 9.09 2.28
N ILE A 443 -26.47 9.17 3.60
CA ILE A 443 -25.38 9.98 4.15
C ILE A 443 -24.02 9.44 3.69
N SER A 444 -23.79 8.12 3.80
CA SER A 444 -22.57 7.48 3.30
C SER A 444 -22.46 7.59 1.78
N ALA A 445 -23.59 7.41 1.08
CA ALA A 445 -23.65 7.60 -0.37
C ALA A 445 -23.27 9.03 -0.79
N ALA A 446 -23.70 10.04 -0.03
CA ALA A 446 -23.39 11.44 -0.28
C ALA A 446 -21.89 11.74 -0.16
N SER A 447 -21.22 11.19 0.86
CA SER A 447 -19.75 11.25 0.96
C SER A 447 -19.07 10.59 -0.24
N ASN A 448 -19.56 9.43 -0.68
CA ASN A 448 -19.03 8.74 -1.85
C ASN A 448 -19.25 9.53 -3.16
N VAL A 449 -20.42 10.15 -3.35
CA VAL A 449 -20.68 11.02 -4.51
C VAL A 449 -19.70 12.18 -4.57
N ARG A 450 -19.42 12.83 -3.42
CA ARG A 450 -18.46 13.94 -3.37
C ARG A 450 -17.09 13.53 -3.86
N LEU A 451 -16.58 12.39 -3.39
CA LEU A 451 -15.28 11.85 -3.83
C LEU A 451 -15.19 11.68 -5.35
N HIS A 452 -16.25 11.13 -5.96
CA HIS A 452 -16.31 10.94 -7.41
C HIS A 452 -16.46 12.25 -8.18
N VAL A 453 -17.27 13.19 -7.70
CA VAL A 453 -17.41 14.50 -8.34
C VAL A 453 -16.08 15.26 -8.29
N ASP A 454 -15.36 15.21 -7.18
CA ASP A 454 -14.06 15.85 -7.02
C ASP A 454 -13.03 15.23 -7.97
N HIS A 455 -13.05 13.91 -8.15
CA HIS A 455 -12.19 13.23 -9.10
C HIS A 455 -12.51 13.59 -10.56
N LEU A 456 -13.79 13.59 -10.93
CA LEU A 456 -14.24 14.02 -12.26
C LEU A 456 -13.86 15.48 -12.54
N ALA A 457 -13.93 16.35 -11.53
CA ALA A 457 -13.50 17.74 -11.63
C ALA A 457 -12.00 17.85 -11.91
N GLN A 458 -11.17 17.11 -11.16
CA GLN A 458 -9.71 17.08 -11.36
C GLN A 458 -9.33 16.57 -12.75
N GLN A 459 -10.07 15.58 -13.26
CA GLN A 459 -9.90 15.06 -14.62
C GLN A 459 -10.47 15.97 -15.72
N LYS A 460 -11.10 17.10 -15.35
CA LYS A 460 -11.79 18.02 -16.27
C LYS A 460 -12.88 17.34 -17.12
N LYS A 461 -13.56 16.35 -16.55
CA LYS A 461 -14.65 15.58 -17.20
C LYS A 461 -16.05 16.12 -16.93
N LEU A 462 -16.22 16.98 -15.92
CA LEU A 462 -17.52 17.58 -15.62
C LEU A 462 -17.92 18.59 -16.73
N PRO A 463 -19.22 18.76 -17.00
CA PRO A 463 -19.72 19.79 -17.93
C PRO A 463 -19.23 21.19 -17.53
N LYS A 464 -18.97 22.06 -18.52
CA LYS A 464 -18.38 23.40 -18.28
C LYS A 464 -19.26 24.29 -17.40
N GLU A 465 -20.57 24.12 -17.53
CA GLU A 465 -21.61 24.81 -16.77
C GLU A 465 -21.77 24.29 -15.33
N PHE A 466 -21.26 23.09 -15.02
CA PHE A 466 -21.37 22.52 -13.68
C PHE A 466 -20.38 23.19 -12.71
N SER A 467 -20.92 23.90 -11.72
CA SER A 467 -20.11 24.58 -10.71
C SER A 467 -19.84 23.69 -9.50
N VAL A 468 -18.62 23.16 -9.40
CA VAL A 468 -18.15 22.35 -8.27
C VAL A 468 -18.27 23.12 -6.94
N GLN A 469 -18.00 24.43 -6.94
CA GLN A 469 -18.17 25.28 -5.74
C GLN A 469 -19.64 25.37 -5.29
N LYS A 470 -20.59 25.51 -6.23
CA LYS A 470 -22.02 25.47 -5.90
C LYS A 470 -22.41 24.10 -5.37
N PHE A 471 -21.96 23.03 -6.01
CA PHE A 471 -22.19 21.65 -5.58
C PHE A 471 -21.72 21.42 -4.14
N HIS A 472 -20.50 21.82 -3.77
CA HIS A 472 -20.00 21.67 -2.40
C HIS A 472 -20.84 22.40 -1.36
N LYS A 473 -21.39 23.58 -1.70
CA LYS A 473 -22.30 24.33 -0.81
C LYS A 473 -23.61 23.59 -0.54
N THR A 474 -23.94 22.54 -1.31
CA THR A 474 -25.16 21.74 -1.11
C THR A 474 -25.03 20.67 -0.02
N TRP A 475 -23.84 20.49 0.60
CA TRP A 475 -23.63 19.52 1.68
C TRP A 475 -24.53 19.77 2.91
N VAL A 476 -24.61 21.02 3.37
CA VAL A 476 -25.47 21.34 4.53
C VAL A 476 -26.96 21.24 4.17
N PRO A 477 -27.44 21.82 3.05
CA PRO A 477 -28.82 21.64 2.58
C PRO A 477 -29.22 20.17 2.32
N PHE A 478 -28.27 19.30 1.98
CA PHE A 478 -28.52 17.89 1.76
C PHE A 478 -29.18 17.23 2.98
N PHE A 479 -28.70 17.48 4.20
CA PHE A 479 -29.26 16.85 5.40
C PHE A 479 -30.71 17.23 5.66
N LEU A 480 -31.10 18.47 5.33
CA LEU A 480 -32.49 18.91 5.45
C LEU A 480 -33.38 18.17 4.45
N ARG A 481 -32.99 18.14 3.17
CA ARG A 481 -33.75 17.45 2.11
C ARG A 481 -33.81 15.94 2.36
N TRP A 482 -32.70 15.35 2.80
CA TRP A 482 -32.60 13.95 3.20
C TRP A 482 -33.53 13.63 4.37
N GLY A 483 -33.53 14.44 5.44
CA GLY A 483 -34.43 14.23 6.57
C GLY A 483 -35.90 14.24 6.16
N CYS A 484 -36.30 15.18 5.31
CA CYS A 484 -37.66 15.22 4.75
C CYS A 484 -37.99 13.96 3.93
N ALA A 485 -37.08 13.52 3.05
CA ALA A 485 -37.28 12.32 2.23
C ALA A 485 -37.37 11.06 3.10
N TYR A 486 -36.48 10.94 4.09
CA TYR A 486 -36.40 9.82 5.01
C TYR A 486 -37.70 9.65 5.80
N VAL A 487 -38.19 10.73 6.41
CA VAL A 487 -39.47 10.71 7.15
C VAL A 487 -40.64 10.38 6.23
N SER A 488 -40.72 10.99 5.05
CA SER A 488 -41.83 10.79 4.10
C SER A 488 -41.88 9.34 3.57
N SER A 489 -40.71 8.70 3.41
CA SER A 489 -40.64 7.30 2.94
C SER A 489 -41.12 6.29 3.98
N ARG A 490 -40.99 6.64 5.28
CA ARG A 490 -41.27 5.72 6.39
C ARG A 490 -42.65 5.94 7.02
N PHE A 491 -43.20 7.13 6.85
CA PHE A 491 -44.54 7.49 7.28
C PHE A 491 -45.31 8.03 6.06
N PRO A 492 -46.02 7.16 5.30
CA PRO A 492 -46.89 7.65 4.25
C PRO A 492 -47.96 8.52 4.91
N PHE A 493 -47.89 9.83 4.71
CA PHE A 493 -48.87 10.78 5.22
C PHE A 493 -50.24 10.49 4.58
N LYS A 494 -51.02 9.59 5.19
CA LYS A 494 -52.47 9.48 4.99
C LYS A 494 -53.28 10.24 6.04
N CYS A 495 -52.63 10.93 6.98
CA CYS A 495 -53.31 11.81 7.91
C CYS A 495 -52.60 13.17 8.03
N LEU A 496 -53.42 14.21 7.93
CA LEU A 496 -53.16 15.66 8.04
C LEU A 496 -52.78 16.39 6.74
N LYS A 497 -53.83 16.91 6.09
CA LYS A 497 -53.82 18.29 5.57
C LYS A 497 -53.45 19.24 6.74
N LEU A 498 -52.17 19.47 6.97
CA LEU A 498 -51.72 20.57 7.81
C LEU A 498 -51.04 21.62 6.93
N ASN A 499 -51.55 22.84 7.01
CA ASN A 499 -50.98 24.02 6.39
C ASN A 499 -49.50 24.19 6.84
N ILE A 500 -48.59 23.99 5.89
CA ILE A 500 -47.16 24.24 6.06
C ILE A 500 -46.94 25.76 6.04
N SER A 501 -47.21 26.42 7.16
CA SER A 501 -46.76 27.81 7.36
C SER A 501 -46.47 28.21 8.81
N ARG A 502 -46.56 27.30 9.80
CA ARG A 502 -46.34 27.68 11.22
C ARG A 502 -45.56 26.72 12.12
N PHE A 503 -44.83 25.73 11.57
CA PHE A 503 -43.92 24.88 12.36
C PHE A 503 -42.43 25.01 11.96
N LEU A 504 -42.05 26.17 11.45
CA LEU A 504 -40.65 26.62 11.47
C LEU A 504 -40.44 27.36 12.79
N VAL A 505 -39.59 26.81 13.67
CA VAL A 505 -38.64 27.52 14.57
C VAL A 505 -38.40 26.84 15.93
N ALA A 506 -39.29 26.01 16.50
CA ALA A 506 -39.09 25.57 17.91
C ALA A 506 -38.72 24.09 18.16
N GLY A 507 -38.96 23.16 17.23
CA GLY A 507 -38.84 21.71 17.52
C GLY A 507 -37.53 21.03 17.11
N THR A 508 -36.76 21.62 16.20
CA THR A 508 -35.58 21.00 15.58
C THR A 508 -34.27 21.25 16.33
N VAL A 509 -34.20 22.27 17.19
CA VAL A 509 -32.97 22.61 17.93
C VAL A 509 -32.74 21.66 19.11
N ALA A 510 -33.79 21.15 19.75
CA ALA A 510 -33.65 20.27 20.92
C ALA A 510 -33.29 18.81 20.55
N GLY A 511 -33.83 18.27 19.45
CA GLY A 511 -33.56 16.90 19.01
C GLY A 511 -32.18 16.72 18.37
N ILE A 512 -31.68 17.74 17.67
CA ILE A 512 -30.35 17.74 17.04
C ILE A 512 -29.25 17.94 18.09
N ALA A 513 -29.49 18.74 19.13
CA ALA A 513 -28.53 18.93 20.22
C ALA A 513 -28.30 17.65 21.04
N VAL A 514 -29.36 16.87 21.33
CA VAL A 514 -29.24 15.62 22.10
C VAL A 514 -28.56 14.50 21.30
N TYR A 515 -28.69 14.49 19.97
CA TYR A 515 -28.00 13.51 19.11
C TYR A 515 -26.54 13.90 18.84
N LEU A 516 -26.21 15.20 18.70
CA LEU A 516 -24.84 15.68 18.51
C LEU A 516 -23.99 15.68 19.79
N LEU A 517 -24.60 15.79 20.98
CA LEU A 517 -23.89 15.72 22.27
C LEU A 517 -23.41 14.31 22.63
N ASN A 518 -23.96 13.25 22.02
CA ASN A 518 -23.54 11.87 22.27
C ASN A 518 -22.44 11.36 21.32
N LEU A 519 -21.89 12.21 20.44
CA LEU A 519 -20.89 11.81 19.44
C LEU A 519 -19.71 12.79 19.27
N SER A 520 -19.36 13.59 20.28
CA SER A 520 -18.15 14.46 20.20
C SER A 520 -17.17 14.24 21.37
N PRO A 521 -15.86 14.06 21.10
CA PRO A 521 -14.80 14.13 22.12
C PRO A 521 -14.62 15.58 22.62
N PRO A 522 -13.92 15.83 23.75
CA PRO A 522 -13.89 17.15 24.38
C PRO A 522 -13.22 18.21 23.49
N PRO A 523 -13.57 19.50 23.64
CA PRO A 523 -13.04 20.57 22.81
C PRO A 523 -11.56 20.85 23.10
N PRO A 524 -10.78 21.36 22.13
CA PRO A 524 -9.42 21.80 22.36
C PRO A 524 -9.41 23.06 23.27
N PRO A 525 -8.40 23.23 24.13
CA PRO A 525 -8.24 24.46 24.89
C PRO A 525 -7.95 25.63 23.95
N TRP A 526 -8.66 26.73 24.17
CA TRP A 526 -8.63 27.93 23.36
C TRP A 526 -7.29 28.66 23.46
N SER A 527 -6.91 29.22 22.31
CA SER A 527 -5.75 30.06 22.03
C SER A 527 -5.71 31.37 22.83
N HIS A 528 -4.52 31.72 23.33
CA HIS A 528 -4.15 33.12 23.58
C HIS A 528 -3.25 33.62 22.43
N TYR A 529 -3.80 34.56 21.68
CA TYR A 529 -3.20 35.69 20.95
C TYR A 529 -1.69 35.67 20.66
N TYR A 530 -1.35 35.65 19.35
CA TYR A 530 -0.33 36.54 18.80
C TYR A 530 -0.88 37.19 17.51
N SER A 531 -0.93 38.51 17.51
CA SER A 531 -1.28 39.37 16.38
C SER A 531 -0.30 39.17 15.22
N TYR A 532 -0.80 38.76 14.06
CA TYR A 532 -0.11 38.98 12.79
C TYR A 532 -0.52 40.33 12.23
N VAL A 533 0.45 41.24 12.15
CA VAL A 533 0.41 42.44 11.32
C VAL A 533 0.35 41.99 9.86
N LEU A 534 -0.75 42.32 9.18
CA LEU A 534 -0.91 42.17 7.73
C LEU A 534 0.03 43.16 7.03
N CYS A 535 1.04 42.66 6.31
CA CYS A 535 1.71 43.42 5.26
C CYS A 535 1.32 42.82 3.91
N ASN A 536 0.38 43.48 3.23
CA ASN A 536 0.04 43.23 1.84
C ASN A 536 1.23 43.64 0.96
N PHE A 537 1.79 42.70 0.18
CA PHE A 537 2.50 43.06 -1.05
C PHE A 537 1.73 42.51 -2.24
N ALA A 538 0.97 43.42 -2.86
CA ALA A 538 0.45 43.25 -4.20
C ALA A 538 1.61 43.37 -5.19
N PHE A 539 1.74 42.40 -6.10
CA PHE A 539 2.59 42.54 -7.27
C PHE A 539 1.98 43.59 -8.21
N SER A 540 2.58 44.78 -8.26
CA SER A 540 2.41 45.74 -9.34
C SER A 540 3.56 45.55 -10.32
N SER A 541 3.22 45.19 -11.56
CA SER A 541 4.13 45.31 -12.70
C SER A 541 4.42 46.79 -12.95
N SER A 542 5.62 47.24 -12.63
CA SER A 542 6.17 48.49 -13.17
C SER A 542 7.51 48.21 -13.82
N SER A 543 7.55 48.34 -15.14
CA SER A 543 8.75 48.44 -15.93
C SER A 543 9.45 49.76 -15.60
N SER A 544 10.64 49.69 -15.01
CA SER A 544 11.58 50.81 -15.02
C SER A 544 12.99 50.29 -15.29
N SER A 545 13.49 50.61 -16.49
CA SER A 545 14.86 50.44 -16.91
C SER A 545 15.74 51.42 -16.13
N THR A 546 16.64 50.91 -15.28
CA THR A 546 17.79 51.66 -14.78
C THR A 546 19.06 50.84 -14.97
N SER A 547 19.88 51.27 -15.92
CA SER A 547 21.24 50.79 -16.13
C SER A 547 22.12 51.28 -14.98
N LEU A 548 22.60 50.36 -14.14
CA LEU A 548 23.73 50.60 -13.26
C LEU A 548 24.90 49.78 -13.81
N HIS A 549 25.82 50.45 -14.52
CA HIS A 549 27.16 49.92 -14.77
C HIS A 549 28.02 50.20 -13.54
N PRO A 550 28.56 49.18 -12.85
CA PRO A 550 29.73 49.37 -12.01
C PRO A 550 30.97 49.16 -12.89
N THR A 551 31.69 50.24 -13.17
CA THR A 551 33.07 50.17 -13.67
C THR A 551 33.94 49.57 -12.56
N PHE A 552 34.51 48.40 -12.78
CA PHE A 552 35.48 47.80 -11.85
C PHE A 552 36.84 47.64 -12.54
N ASN A 553 37.88 48.20 -11.92
CA ASN A 553 39.26 48.19 -12.40
C ASN A 553 39.81 46.76 -12.47
N SER A 554 40.32 46.38 -13.63
CA SER A 554 40.88 45.05 -13.95
C SER A 554 42.23 44.74 -13.27
N SER A 555 42.76 45.63 -12.43
CA SER A 555 44.12 45.54 -11.90
C SER A 555 44.27 44.80 -10.57
N GLN A 556 43.19 44.25 -9.98
CA GLN A 556 43.25 43.46 -8.74
C GLN A 556 43.06 41.94 -8.91
N LEU A 557 42.84 41.45 -10.13
CA LEU A 557 42.68 40.00 -10.40
C LEU A 557 43.95 39.32 -10.92
N ASN A 558 45.12 39.97 -10.83
CA ASN A 558 46.40 39.46 -11.34
C ASN A 558 47.35 38.99 -10.22
N SER A 559 46.85 38.18 -9.29
CA SER A 559 47.72 37.35 -8.44
C SER A 559 47.27 35.89 -8.52
N HIS A 560 47.98 35.12 -9.35
CA HIS A 560 48.04 33.66 -9.33
C HIS A 560 46.71 32.92 -9.08
N TRP A 561 45.75 33.05 -9.99
CA TRP A 561 44.70 32.04 -10.13
C TRP A 561 45.22 30.88 -10.99
N THR A 562 46.01 30.01 -10.38
CA THR A 562 46.05 28.61 -10.81
C THR A 562 44.71 28.01 -10.41
N ALA A 563 43.90 27.59 -11.38
CA ALA A 563 42.71 26.79 -11.10
C ALA A 563 43.11 25.69 -10.10
N PRO A 564 42.47 25.57 -8.93
CA PRO A 564 42.80 24.51 -7.98
C PRO A 564 42.75 23.20 -8.76
N ASP A 565 43.74 22.31 -8.55
CA ASP A 565 43.80 21.02 -9.22
C ASP A 565 42.40 20.37 -9.19
N LEU A 566 41.69 20.43 -10.33
CA LEU A 566 40.24 20.21 -10.48
C LEU A 566 39.80 18.75 -10.26
N GLU A 567 40.67 17.95 -9.64
CA GLU A 567 40.34 16.61 -9.17
C GLU A 567 39.58 16.65 -7.83
N ASP A 568 39.76 17.69 -7.01
CA ASP A 568 39.06 17.85 -5.73
C ASP A 568 37.98 18.94 -5.79
N ALA A 569 36.74 18.56 -5.49
CA ALA A 569 35.60 19.47 -5.45
C ALA A 569 35.46 20.21 -4.10
N TRP A 570 36.31 19.90 -3.11
CA TRP A 570 36.24 20.48 -1.78
C TRP A 570 36.98 21.81 -1.65
N HIS A 571 36.40 22.77 -0.92
CA HIS A 571 37.00 24.09 -0.66
C HIS A 571 36.51 24.70 0.67
N SER A 572 37.18 25.74 1.16
CA SER A 572 36.81 26.46 2.40
C SER A 572 36.02 27.77 2.18
N MET A 573 35.60 28.08 0.95
CA MET A 573 34.81 29.28 0.66
C MET A 573 33.42 29.24 1.33
N THR A 574 32.94 30.41 1.75
CA THR A 574 31.55 30.60 2.21
C THR A 574 30.58 30.59 1.03
N ASP A 575 29.28 30.37 1.27
CA ASP A 575 28.27 30.42 0.19
C ASP A 575 28.29 31.79 -0.53
N GLU A 576 28.44 32.89 0.21
CA GLU A 576 28.50 34.25 -0.37
C GLU A 576 29.70 34.42 -1.30
N GLU A 577 30.88 33.95 -0.88
CA GLU A 577 32.09 34.02 -1.69
C GLU A 577 32.01 33.10 -2.92
N LEU A 578 31.49 31.89 -2.74
CA LEU A 578 31.26 30.93 -3.83
C LEU A 578 30.30 31.49 -4.88
N MET A 579 29.15 32.02 -4.45
CA MET A 579 28.15 32.61 -5.36
C MET A 579 28.70 33.86 -6.06
N ARG A 580 29.44 34.70 -5.34
CA ARG A 580 30.10 35.88 -5.91
C ARG A 580 31.07 35.47 -7.02
N ARG A 581 31.93 34.48 -6.79
CA ARG A 581 32.87 33.98 -7.81
C ARG A 581 32.14 33.35 -8.98
N ALA A 582 31.15 32.49 -8.73
CA ALA A 582 30.34 31.88 -9.78
C ALA A 582 29.61 32.93 -10.64
N SER A 583 29.15 34.04 -10.06
CA SER A 583 28.51 35.14 -10.82
C SER A 583 29.49 35.96 -11.68
N MET A 584 30.80 35.87 -11.43
CA MET A 584 31.82 36.54 -12.23
C MET A 584 32.25 35.72 -13.45
N VAL A 585 31.97 34.41 -13.45
CA VAL A 585 32.32 33.48 -14.55
C VAL A 585 31.83 33.96 -15.93
N PRO A 586 30.60 34.47 -16.10
CA PRO A 586 30.11 34.94 -17.41
C PRO A 586 30.80 36.21 -17.93
N ASN A 587 31.49 36.96 -17.08
CA ASN A 587 32.11 38.25 -17.42
C ASN A 587 33.61 38.13 -17.78
N ILE A 588 34.14 36.90 -17.84
CA ILE A 588 35.53 36.64 -18.21
C ILE A 588 35.62 36.58 -19.75
N VAL A 589 36.28 37.58 -20.33
CA VAL A 589 36.32 37.84 -21.78
C VAL A 589 37.34 36.94 -22.51
N GLU A 590 38.35 36.40 -21.81
CA GLU A 590 39.35 35.48 -22.35
C GLU A 590 39.51 34.24 -21.47
N TYR A 591 39.38 33.05 -22.07
CA TYR A 591 39.67 31.78 -21.40
C TYR A 591 41.19 31.70 -21.10
N PRO A 592 41.61 31.22 -19.92
CA PRO A 592 43.03 31.17 -19.52
C PRO A 592 43.89 30.15 -20.30
N TYR A 593 43.37 29.55 -21.38
CA TYR A 593 44.02 28.55 -22.20
C TYR A 593 43.56 28.64 -23.66
N THR A 594 44.47 28.37 -24.62
CA THR A 594 44.09 28.16 -26.03
C THR A 594 43.02 27.09 -26.13
N ARG A 595 41.91 27.40 -26.83
CA ARG A 595 40.67 26.60 -27.00
C ARG A 595 40.89 25.27 -27.75
N LYS A 596 41.83 24.44 -27.29
CA LYS A 596 42.05 23.04 -27.66
C LYS A 596 41.40 22.08 -26.65
N THR A 597 40.82 22.60 -25.57
CA THR A 597 40.15 21.83 -24.52
C THR A 597 38.76 21.40 -24.96
N LYS A 598 38.47 20.10 -24.83
CA LYS A 598 37.16 19.53 -25.14
C LYS A 598 36.12 20.08 -24.17
N VAL A 599 34.95 20.42 -24.69
CA VAL A 599 33.78 20.83 -23.89
C VAL A 599 33.46 19.75 -22.87
N LYS A 600 33.21 20.14 -21.61
CA LYS A 600 32.76 19.21 -20.57
C LYS A 600 31.27 19.36 -20.28
N VAL A 601 30.66 18.26 -19.89
CA VAL A 601 29.33 18.21 -19.28
C VAL A 601 29.48 18.01 -17.77
N ALA A 602 28.97 18.94 -16.97
CA ALA A 602 28.94 18.84 -15.52
C ALA A 602 27.73 18.01 -15.06
N PHE A 603 28.00 16.90 -14.39
CA PHE A 603 27.00 16.03 -13.77
C PHE A 603 26.92 16.35 -12.27
N MET A 604 25.81 16.95 -11.86
CA MET A 604 25.58 17.45 -10.50
C MET A 604 24.59 16.53 -9.80
N PHE A 605 25.06 15.77 -8.81
CA PHE A 605 24.27 14.81 -8.07
C PHE A 605 23.82 15.38 -6.72
N LEU A 606 22.53 15.33 -6.47
CA LEU A 606 21.93 15.60 -5.17
C LEU A 606 21.49 14.28 -4.52
N SER A 607 22.14 13.90 -3.41
CA SER A 607 21.92 12.62 -2.72
C SER A 607 21.87 12.80 -1.20
N ARG A 608 21.23 11.88 -0.49
CA ARG A 608 21.23 11.86 0.98
C ARG A 608 22.50 11.25 1.56
N GLY A 609 23.13 10.31 0.83
CA GLY A 609 24.31 9.57 1.28
C GLY A 609 25.10 8.97 0.11
N ARG A 610 25.40 7.67 0.17
CA ARG A 610 26.09 6.97 -0.93
C ARG A 610 25.16 6.85 -2.13
N LEU A 611 25.69 7.09 -3.34
CA LEU A 611 24.96 6.87 -4.59
C LEU A 611 24.68 5.36 -4.79
N PRO A 612 23.43 4.87 -4.68
CA PRO A 612 23.13 3.44 -4.74
C PRO A 612 23.48 2.83 -6.11
N LEU A 613 23.36 3.63 -7.16
CA LEU A 613 23.59 3.25 -8.56
C LEU A 613 24.99 3.67 -9.06
N ALA A 614 25.94 3.96 -8.15
CA ALA A 614 27.31 4.31 -8.51
C ALA A 614 27.97 3.32 -9.49
N PRO A 615 27.83 1.98 -9.35
CA PRO A 615 28.45 1.04 -10.30
C PRO A 615 27.95 1.18 -11.74
N LEU A 616 26.70 1.60 -11.94
CA LEU A 616 26.14 1.85 -13.27
C LEU A 616 26.72 3.13 -13.88
N TRP A 617 26.79 4.19 -13.08
CA TRP A 617 27.39 5.45 -13.49
C TRP A 617 28.90 5.31 -13.75
N GLU A 618 29.60 4.50 -12.98
CA GLU A 618 31.01 4.16 -13.23
C GLU A 618 31.20 3.52 -14.62
N LYS A 619 30.34 2.56 -14.99
CA LYS A 619 30.33 1.99 -16.34
C LYS A 619 30.01 3.03 -17.41
N PHE A 620 29.07 3.93 -17.14
CA PHE A 620 28.71 5.01 -18.06
C PHE A 620 29.89 5.97 -18.33
N PHE A 621 30.62 6.37 -17.29
CA PHE A 621 31.75 7.28 -17.40
C PHE A 621 33.08 6.64 -17.81
N GLN A 622 33.15 5.30 -17.81
CA GLN A 622 34.35 4.54 -18.13
C GLN A 622 34.86 4.90 -19.54
N GLY A 623 36.14 5.25 -19.65
CA GLY A 623 36.79 5.60 -20.93
C GLY A 623 36.58 7.03 -21.42
N HIS A 624 35.81 7.87 -20.71
CA HIS A 624 35.43 9.22 -21.15
C HIS A 624 36.04 10.35 -20.31
N LYS A 625 37.14 10.09 -19.59
CA LYS A 625 37.81 11.11 -18.75
C LYS A 625 38.16 12.36 -19.57
N GLY A 626 37.88 13.53 -19.01
CA GLY A 626 38.13 14.83 -19.66
C GLY A 626 36.96 15.39 -20.47
N LEU A 627 35.86 14.64 -20.63
CA LEU A 627 34.61 15.11 -21.27
C LEU A 627 33.50 15.44 -20.26
N TYR A 628 33.74 15.19 -18.98
CA TYR A 628 32.78 15.41 -17.92
C TYR A 628 33.46 15.88 -16.63
N SER A 629 32.65 16.46 -15.75
CA SER A 629 32.97 16.76 -14.36
C SER A 629 31.83 16.26 -13.48
N ILE A 630 32.12 15.88 -12.24
CA ILE A 630 31.13 15.33 -11.29
C ILE A 630 31.18 16.15 -10.02
N TYR A 631 30.01 16.55 -9.54
CA TYR A 631 29.84 17.27 -8.27
C TYR A 631 28.72 16.60 -7.46
N ILE A 632 28.96 16.34 -6.19
CA ILE A 632 28.00 15.65 -5.32
C ILE A 632 27.72 16.49 -4.08
N HIS A 633 26.44 16.81 -3.85
CA HIS A 633 25.97 17.38 -2.60
C HIS A 633 25.31 16.27 -1.78
N THR A 634 25.84 16.01 -0.59
CA THR A 634 25.35 14.97 0.32
C THR A 634 24.96 15.55 1.68
N SER A 635 24.25 14.78 2.51
CA SER A 635 24.05 15.18 3.91
C SER A 635 25.41 15.46 4.58
N PRO A 636 25.55 16.54 5.39
CA PRO A 636 26.77 16.79 6.16
C PRO A 636 27.11 15.67 7.13
N GLN A 637 26.11 14.90 7.56
CA GLN A 637 26.28 13.75 8.47
C GLN A 637 26.90 12.52 7.78
N PHE A 638 26.88 12.49 6.45
CA PHE A 638 27.50 11.43 5.67
C PHE A 638 29.00 11.73 5.53
N ILE A 639 29.87 10.83 5.97
CA ILE A 639 31.34 11.04 6.00
C ILE A 639 32.06 10.08 5.04
N ASP A 640 31.40 9.03 4.57
CA ASP A 640 32.03 8.03 3.70
C ASP A 640 32.46 8.62 2.36
N GLU A 641 33.70 8.36 1.98
CA GLU A 641 34.27 8.76 0.70
C GLU A 641 34.33 7.57 -0.28
N ALA A 642 34.15 7.86 -1.57
CA ALA A 642 34.25 6.83 -2.59
C ALA A 642 35.69 6.29 -2.70
N PRO A 643 35.87 5.00 -3.04
CA PRO A 643 37.18 4.41 -3.26
C PRO A 643 38.03 5.20 -4.28
N VAL A 644 39.35 5.22 -4.11
CA VAL A 644 40.29 6.01 -4.95
C VAL A 644 40.18 5.69 -6.45
N ASN A 645 39.78 4.47 -6.80
CA ASN A 645 39.58 4.03 -8.18
C ASN A 645 38.21 4.43 -8.78
N SER A 646 37.30 4.95 -7.97
CA SER A 646 35.96 5.39 -8.41
C SER A 646 36.02 6.76 -9.08
N VAL A 647 35.16 6.97 -10.08
CA VAL A 647 34.96 8.30 -10.70
C VAL A 647 34.37 9.33 -9.73
N PHE A 648 33.80 8.87 -8.61
CA PHE A 648 33.20 9.70 -7.58
C PHE A 648 34.17 10.10 -6.45
N HIS A 649 35.42 9.62 -6.47
CA HIS A 649 36.42 9.99 -5.47
C HIS A 649 36.70 11.50 -5.48
N LYS A 650 36.67 12.15 -4.31
CA LYS A 650 36.87 13.60 -4.14
C LYS A 650 35.92 14.50 -4.94
N ARG A 651 34.73 14.00 -5.29
CA ARG A 651 33.70 14.76 -6.03
C ARG A 651 32.65 15.43 -5.15
N ARG A 652 32.79 15.32 -3.83
CA ARG A 652 31.86 15.93 -2.87
C ARG A 652 32.16 17.41 -2.70
N ILE A 653 31.14 18.26 -2.85
CA ILE A 653 31.25 19.69 -2.57
C ILE A 653 30.99 19.99 -1.08
N PRO A 654 31.43 21.15 -0.55
CA PRO A 654 31.07 21.60 0.79
C PRO A 654 29.55 21.72 0.93
N SER A 655 28.94 20.71 1.57
CA SER A 655 27.49 20.54 1.63
C SER A 655 26.92 21.04 2.96
N LYS A 656 25.69 21.57 2.95
CA LYS A 656 24.97 22.03 4.14
C LYS A 656 23.71 21.18 4.40
N PRO A 657 23.12 21.20 5.61
CA PRO A 657 21.87 20.50 5.88
C PRO A 657 20.77 21.00 4.95
N VAL A 658 20.00 20.07 4.39
CA VAL A 658 18.89 20.36 3.47
C VAL A 658 17.69 19.51 3.87
N GLU A 659 16.51 20.08 3.77
CA GLU A 659 15.25 19.40 4.08
C GLU A 659 14.47 19.23 2.78
N TRP A 660 14.00 18.01 2.54
CA TRP A 660 13.25 17.69 1.34
C TRP A 660 11.94 18.50 1.28
N GLY A 661 11.61 19.08 0.13
CA GLY A 661 10.42 19.89 -0.08
C GLY A 661 10.48 21.32 0.43
N MET A 662 11.57 21.70 1.09
CA MET A 662 11.80 23.06 1.56
C MET A 662 12.69 23.84 0.60
N ALA A 663 12.67 25.17 0.71
CA ALA A 663 13.53 26.06 -0.10
C ALA A 663 15.04 25.77 0.06
N THR A 664 15.44 25.08 1.13
CA THR A 664 16.83 24.66 1.36
C THR A 664 17.35 23.69 0.29
N MET A 665 16.46 22.98 -0.42
CA MET A 665 16.82 22.17 -1.60
C MET A 665 17.37 23.03 -2.74
N ILE A 666 16.76 24.20 -2.97
CA ILE A 666 17.21 25.17 -3.99
C ILE A 666 18.62 25.66 -3.64
N ASP A 667 18.91 25.86 -2.35
CA ASP A 667 20.26 26.25 -1.94
C ASP A 667 21.30 25.16 -2.23
N ALA A 668 20.93 23.88 -2.12
CA ALA A 668 21.78 22.74 -2.47
C ALA A 668 22.12 22.75 -3.98
N GLU A 669 21.11 22.95 -4.82
CA GLU A 669 21.26 23.04 -6.27
C GLU A 669 22.11 24.25 -6.67
N ARG A 670 21.91 25.40 -6.01
CA ARG A 670 22.74 26.59 -6.21
C ARG A 670 24.20 26.31 -5.88
N ARG A 671 24.50 25.58 -4.79
CA ARG A 671 25.89 25.22 -4.42
C ARG A 671 26.51 24.28 -5.45
N LEU A 672 25.77 23.28 -5.93
CA LEU A 672 26.21 22.39 -7.01
C LEU A 672 26.55 23.18 -8.27
N LEU A 673 25.64 24.03 -8.72
CA LEU A 673 25.84 24.85 -9.90
C LEU A 673 27.00 25.83 -9.74
N ALA A 674 27.10 26.50 -8.59
CA ALA A 674 28.17 27.45 -8.34
C ALA A 674 29.56 26.78 -8.35
N ASN A 675 29.69 25.57 -7.77
CA ASN A 675 30.91 24.78 -7.86
C ASN A 675 31.21 24.35 -9.30
N ALA A 676 30.21 23.92 -10.05
CA ALA A 676 30.37 23.51 -11.44
C ALA A 676 30.81 24.68 -12.35
N LEU A 677 30.35 25.90 -12.07
CA LEU A 677 30.71 27.11 -12.84
C LEU A 677 32.17 27.53 -12.64
N LEU A 678 32.84 27.10 -11.56
CA LEU A 678 34.25 27.42 -11.34
C LEU A 678 35.18 26.68 -12.33
N ASP A 679 34.75 25.56 -12.93
CA ASP A 679 35.46 24.93 -14.05
C ASP A 679 34.93 25.51 -15.37
N PHE A 680 35.68 26.45 -15.93
CA PHE A 680 35.38 27.10 -17.22
C PHE A 680 35.28 26.12 -18.40
N SER A 681 35.73 24.86 -18.24
CA SER A 681 35.57 23.83 -19.28
C SER A 681 34.14 23.27 -19.33
N ASN A 682 33.33 23.48 -18.29
CA ASN A 682 31.94 23.04 -18.24
C ASN A 682 31.05 23.99 -19.04
N GLU A 683 30.53 23.54 -20.18
CA GLU A 683 29.58 24.34 -20.99
C GLU A 683 28.15 23.78 -20.95
N ARG A 684 27.95 22.60 -20.36
CA ARG A 684 26.63 21.97 -20.18
C ARG A 684 26.51 21.44 -18.76
N PHE A 685 25.32 21.52 -18.19
CA PHE A 685 25.05 21.18 -16.79
C PHE A 685 23.84 20.25 -16.71
N VAL A 686 23.97 19.16 -15.97
CA VAL A 686 22.94 18.15 -15.77
C VAL A 686 22.74 17.95 -14.28
N LEU A 687 21.56 18.28 -13.78
CA LEU A 687 21.17 18.02 -12.40
C LEU A 687 20.53 16.63 -12.29
N LEU A 688 20.99 15.83 -11.34
CA LEU A 688 20.62 14.43 -11.17
C LEU A 688 20.28 14.11 -9.72
N SER A 689 19.34 13.19 -9.52
CA SER A 689 19.09 12.55 -8.23
C SER A 689 19.85 11.25 -8.06
N GLU A 690 19.93 10.78 -6.82
CA GLU A 690 20.48 9.45 -6.50
C GLU A 690 19.75 8.27 -7.17
N THR A 691 18.52 8.49 -7.64
CA THR A 691 17.70 7.52 -8.38
C THR A 691 17.81 7.62 -9.90
N CYS A 692 18.49 8.64 -10.44
CA CYS A 692 18.64 8.79 -11.89
C CYS A 692 19.54 7.69 -12.47
N ILE A 693 19.17 7.20 -13.66
CA ILE A 693 19.96 6.26 -14.46
C ILE A 693 20.16 6.78 -15.89
N PRO A 694 21.34 6.57 -16.50
CA PRO A 694 21.54 6.84 -17.91
C PRO A 694 20.89 5.72 -18.74
N LEU A 695 19.97 6.08 -19.65
CA LEU A 695 19.31 5.13 -20.56
C LEU A 695 20.11 4.86 -21.84
N PHE A 696 20.97 5.80 -22.23
CA PHE A 696 21.85 5.70 -23.40
C PHE A 696 23.31 5.76 -22.95
N ASN A 697 24.22 5.32 -23.82
CA ASN A 697 25.66 5.41 -23.55
C ASN A 697 26.15 6.87 -23.49
N PHE A 698 27.34 7.06 -22.92
CA PHE A 698 27.92 8.39 -22.72
C PHE A 698 28.05 9.18 -24.02
N THR A 699 28.58 8.58 -25.07
CA THR A 699 28.80 9.23 -26.37
C THR A 699 27.50 9.79 -26.93
N THR A 700 26.40 9.05 -26.86
CA THR A 700 25.09 9.50 -27.32
C THR A 700 24.61 10.72 -26.53
N ILE A 701 24.65 10.65 -25.19
CA ILE A 701 24.18 11.74 -24.32
C ILE A 701 25.08 12.98 -24.46
N TYR A 702 26.39 12.79 -24.46
CA TYR A 702 27.36 13.87 -24.61
C TYR A 702 27.18 14.61 -25.93
N ASN A 703 27.10 13.88 -27.05
CA ASN A 703 26.90 14.48 -28.37
C ASN A 703 25.55 15.21 -28.46
N TYR A 704 24.50 14.67 -27.83
CA TYR A 704 23.21 15.33 -27.79
C TYR A 704 23.27 16.65 -27.01
N LEU A 705 23.84 16.64 -25.80
CA LEU A 705 23.89 17.82 -24.94
C LEU A 705 24.79 18.92 -25.51
N VAL A 706 25.97 18.56 -26.02
CA VAL A 706 26.94 19.53 -26.55
C VAL A 706 26.45 20.16 -27.85
N ASN A 707 25.79 19.41 -28.72
CA ASN A 707 25.25 19.95 -29.98
C ASN A 707 23.86 20.57 -29.84
N SER A 708 23.21 20.47 -28.68
CA SER A 708 21.93 21.13 -28.45
C SER A 708 22.11 22.62 -28.20
N ASN A 709 21.25 23.41 -28.84
CA ASN A 709 21.06 24.84 -28.60
C ASN A 709 19.89 25.11 -27.64
N GLN A 710 19.30 24.07 -27.06
CA GLN A 710 18.16 24.16 -26.15
C GLN A 710 18.58 23.77 -24.74
N SER A 711 18.03 24.48 -23.75
CA SER A 711 18.06 24.05 -22.35
C SER A 711 16.76 23.32 -22.04
N TYR A 712 16.86 22.17 -21.38
CA TYR A 712 15.70 21.36 -21.02
C TYR A 712 15.44 21.51 -19.53
N ILE A 713 14.30 22.10 -19.19
CA ILE A 713 13.78 22.13 -17.82
C ILE A 713 12.53 21.26 -17.83
N GLY A 714 12.65 20.08 -17.22
CA GLY A 714 11.54 19.16 -17.03
C GLY A 714 10.84 19.49 -15.72
N SER A 715 9.78 20.28 -15.78
CA SER A 715 8.82 20.41 -14.67
C SER A 715 7.73 19.37 -14.89
N PHE A 716 7.84 18.21 -14.26
CA PHE A 716 6.78 17.22 -14.25
C PHE A 716 6.13 17.26 -12.87
N ASP A 717 4.81 17.50 -12.83
CA ASP A 717 4.06 17.40 -11.59
C ASP A 717 4.00 15.93 -11.20
N ASP A 718 4.94 15.50 -10.37
CA ASP A 718 4.96 14.16 -9.83
C ASP A 718 4.10 14.12 -8.57
N PRO A 719 2.91 13.50 -8.64
CA PRO A 719 2.01 13.49 -7.51
C PRO A 719 2.55 12.63 -6.35
N ARG A 720 3.61 11.84 -6.55
CA ARG A 720 4.21 10.96 -5.53
C ARG A 720 4.85 11.82 -4.43
N PHE A 721 4.96 11.27 -3.23
CA PHE A 721 5.55 11.97 -2.08
C PHE A 721 6.97 12.50 -2.38
N THR A 722 7.76 11.72 -3.15
CA THR A 722 9.10 12.12 -3.62
C THR A 722 9.07 13.33 -4.57
N GLY A 723 8.01 13.47 -5.36
CA GLY A 723 7.77 14.60 -6.27
C GLY A 723 7.24 15.86 -5.61
N ARG A 724 6.33 15.72 -4.63
CA ARG A 724 5.72 16.83 -3.87
C ARG A 724 6.71 17.57 -2.94
N GLY A 725 7.94 17.08 -2.83
CA GLY A 725 9.03 17.72 -2.10
C GLY A 725 10.22 18.13 -2.97
N ARG A 726 10.03 18.32 -4.29
CA ARG A 726 11.04 18.87 -5.19
C ARG A 726 10.56 20.14 -5.86
#